data_AF-Q961X5-F1
#
_entry.id   AF-Q961X5-F1
#
_cell.length_a   1.000
_cell.length_b   1.000
_cell.length_c   1.000
_cell.angle_alpha   90.00
_cell.angle_beta   90.00
_cell.angle_gamma   90.00
#
_symmetry.space_group_name_H-M   'P 1'
#
loop_
_entity.id
_entity.type
_entity.pdbx_description
1 polymer ?
#
loop_
_entity_poly.entity_id
_entity_poly.type
_entity_poly.pdbx_seq_one_letter_code
_entity_poly.pdbx_strand_id
1 'polypeptide(L)'
;MAAPFLPEILTMTSRICLSSTHAWQGENGPPLASSAQAVACQFFRCVLHQLAPNGIFLQVFQTQMKMKIRHHHFRSIAKALQDFQDLNSTSPIYMVCESLTSKKSLPIEQLPVIFRNMAEYLNLQCVPTEAGVGLAVWSQAMQAMESLLRQVIVIMPSLTNAEYMLDIMAATLRLNCVPKTLLDPYSKIMAYCVQHTNLEYQTLYELCTLNIRSFSKDRDKNLLCRQMIFEFVQALKFKSNIPDHNLLTIIGFVLLDAGGTLPPGAAPGLPDAAPMMTTNSADCLRQYINDVIDFLADFHTLSKIKNFKNGQTSSGLGEDTLGGVLKGAVAQYLALEMSRGNSRDNKAVSRYLPWLNNAPSSLQQGPKEFTECVGHMRLLSWLLLGSLTHMALMQRRQETHSIPTPLPQQNSQGTGPAASVHYQHQGVTYSQPVPQEASCHIADHIQVIFAGFAEQSKTSVLHMSSLFHAFTLCQLWTVYLEQMAHNTNSNAEGSTLGVLFEFWAKVTPCILQLVSHAKPTVNKDQPQTPLDFQTQSANSKLSEMVNLHFLSLLEALKDTNSTVLGKLLPMWSPVLSSQTQLSDTLHVRLQNVRDYAPDYEEQQTYKSEALLKWLQRLQFKMGQIELQASTATQFYSI
;
A
#
# COMPACT_ATOMS: atom_id res chain seq x y z
N MET A 1 -51.24 25.96 0.91
CA MET A 1 -50.52 26.82 1.88
C MET A 1 -49.61 26.03 2.85
N ALA A 2 -49.90 24.77 3.21
CA ALA A 2 -49.07 24.02 4.18
C ALA A 2 -47.84 23.26 3.61
N ALA A 3 -47.77 23.03 2.29
CA ALA A 3 -46.72 22.20 1.67
C ALA A 3 -45.26 22.64 1.99
N PRO A 4 -44.91 23.93 2.04
CA PRO A 4 -43.55 24.36 2.38
C PRO A 4 -43.10 23.98 3.80
N PHE A 5 -44.05 23.84 4.74
CA PHE A 5 -43.76 23.51 6.14
C PHE A 5 -43.66 22.00 6.38
N LEU A 6 -43.99 21.18 5.39
CA LEU A 6 -44.06 19.72 5.55
C LEU A 6 -42.73 19.09 6.01
N PRO A 7 -41.55 19.46 5.47
CA PRO A 7 -40.28 18.92 5.97
C PRO A 7 -40.01 19.24 7.45
N GLU A 8 -40.37 20.46 7.88
CA GLU A 8 -40.22 20.89 9.28
C GLU A 8 -41.20 20.14 10.19
N ILE A 9 -42.45 19.98 9.76
CA ILE A 9 -43.47 19.20 10.46
C ILE A 9 -42.99 17.75 10.65
N LEU A 10 -42.54 17.09 9.57
CA LEU A 10 -42.01 15.71 9.65
C LEU A 10 -40.79 15.63 10.58
N THR A 11 -39.92 16.64 10.58
CA THR A 11 -38.76 16.70 11.47
C THR A 11 -39.12 16.94 12.94
N MET A 12 -40.19 17.69 13.22
CA MET A 12 -40.71 17.84 14.57
C MET A 12 -41.36 16.53 15.05
N THR A 13 -42.18 15.92 14.20
CA THR A 13 -42.90 14.68 14.49
C THR A 13 -41.94 13.50 14.69
N SER A 14 -40.79 13.47 14.02
CA SER A 14 -39.78 12.41 14.19
C SER A 14 -39.27 12.33 15.65
N ARG A 15 -39.10 13.47 16.32
CA ARG A 15 -38.70 13.52 17.73
C ARG A 15 -39.72 12.88 18.65
N ILE A 16 -41.01 13.09 18.38
CA ILE A 16 -42.12 12.50 19.15
C ILE A 16 -42.27 11.00 18.83
N CYS A 17 -42.10 10.61 17.56
CA CYS A 17 -42.17 9.21 17.13
C CYS A 17 -41.08 8.34 17.77
N LEU A 18 -39.92 8.92 18.08
CA LEU A 18 -38.80 8.21 18.70
C LEU A 18 -38.70 8.38 20.22
N SER A 19 -39.51 9.26 20.85
CA SER A 19 -39.49 9.39 22.30
C SER A 19 -40.09 8.15 22.97
N SER A 20 -39.34 7.55 23.89
CA SER A 20 -39.87 6.53 24.81
C SER A 20 -40.57 7.23 25.98
N THR A 21 -41.75 6.73 26.33
CA THR A 21 -42.52 7.26 27.46
C THR A 21 -42.14 6.60 28.78
N HIS A 22 -41.57 5.39 28.72
CA HIS A 22 -41.14 4.62 29.88
C HIS A 22 -39.77 3.96 29.65
N ALA A 23 -38.99 3.84 30.73
CA ALA A 23 -37.64 3.27 30.69
C ALA A 23 -37.59 1.80 30.21
N TRP A 24 -38.66 1.03 30.45
CA TRP A 24 -38.75 -0.37 30.04
C TRP A 24 -39.05 -0.56 28.55
N GLN A 25 -39.53 0.47 27.86
CA GLN A 25 -39.91 0.40 26.44
C GLN A 25 -38.67 0.28 25.53
N GLY A 26 -37.51 0.77 26.00
CA GLY A 26 -36.29 0.84 25.20
C GLY A 26 -36.46 1.68 23.93
N GLU A 27 -35.45 1.68 23.06
CA GLU A 27 -35.50 2.45 21.81
C GLU A 27 -36.32 1.78 20.69
N ASN A 28 -36.44 0.45 20.72
CA ASN A 28 -37.08 -0.35 19.65
C ASN A 28 -38.40 -1.01 20.09
N GLY A 29 -38.90 -0.70 21.29
CA GLY A 29 -40.18 -1.24 21.76
C GLY A 29 -41.36 -0.73 20.94
N PRO A 30 -42.46 -1.51 20.87
CA PRO A 30 -43.67 -1.08 20.22
C PRO A 30 -44.21 0.18 20.89
N PRO A 31 -44.80 1.13 20.13
CA PRO A 31 -45.45 2.29 20.72
C PRO A 31 -46.65 1.82 21.55
N LEU A 32 -46.80 2.38 22.76
CA LEU A 32 -48.00 2.16 23.57
C LEU A 32 -49.22 2.66 22.80
N ALA A 33 -50.30 1.86 22.79
CA ALA A 33 -51.56 2.24 22.18
C ALA A 33 -52.01 3.61 22.72
N SER A 34 -52.47 4.49 21.82
CA SER A 34 -52.94 5.84 22.15
C SER A 34 -51.89 6.79 22.77
N SER A 35 -50.61 6.45 22.73
CA SER A 35 -49.52 7.36 23.13
C SER A 35 -49.26 8.43 22.06
N ALA A 36 -48.63 9.55 22.45
CA ALA A 36 -48.15 10.55 21.50
C ALA A 36 -47.22 9.95 20.43
N GLN A 37 -46.46 8.91 20.81
CA GLN A 37 -45.61 8.14 19.91
C GLN A 37 -46.41 7.38 18.85
N ALA A 38 -47.49 6.68 19.26
CA ALA A 38 -48.37 5.97 18.34
C ALA A 38 -49.08 6.94 17.38
N VAL A 39 -49.54 8.09 17.89
CA VAL A 39 -50.15 9.15 17.07
C VAL A 39 -49.14 9.72 16.07
N ALA A 40 -47.92 10.00 16.50
CA ALA A 40 -46.85 10.47 15.61
C ALA A 40 -46.49 9.43 14.52
N CYS A 41 -46.43 8.15 14.88
CA CYS A 41 -46.20 7.05 13.93
C CYS A 41 -47.34 6.95 12.90
N GLN A 42 -48.60 7.01 13.35
CA GLN A 42 -49.76 6.99 12.47
C GLN A 42 -49.82 8.23 11.57
N PHE A 43 -49.42 9.39 12.07
CA PHE A 43 -49.26 10.61 11.26
C PHE A 43 -48.28 10.38 10.12
N PHE A 44 -47.10 9.80 10.37
CA PHE A 44 -46.16 9.42 9.31
C PHE A 44 -46.81 8.50 8.28
N ARG A 45 -47.48 7.42 8.71
CA ARG A 45 -48.17 6.49 7.79
C ARG A 45 -49.18 7.20 6.90
N CYS A 46 -50.07 8.00 7.49
CA CYS A 46 -51.10 8.73 6.76
C CYS A 46 -50.49 9.71 5.76
N VAL A 47 -49.53 10.54 6.18
CA VAL A 47 -48.91 11.55 5.31
C VAL A 47 -48.13 10.90 4.18
N LEU A 48 -47.30 9.90 4.48
CA LEU A 48 -46.47 9.23 3.48
C LEU A 48 -47.32 8.47 2.47
N HIS A 49 -48.35 7.73 2.92
CA HIS A 49 -49.25 7.00 2.02
C HIS A 49 -50.05 7.93 1.11
N GLN A 50 -50.72 8.95 1.68
CA GLN A 50 -51.58 9.85 0.92
C GLN A 50 -50.80 10.74 -0.07
N LEU A 51 -49.55 11.08 0.25
CA LEU A 51 -48.70 11.90 -0.62
C LEU A 51 -47.72 11.09 -1.47
N ALA A 52 -47.68 9.76 -1.34
CA ALA A 52 -46.83 8.88 -2.16
C ALA A 52 -47.06 9.12 -3.68
N PRO A 53 -48.30 9.17 -4.20
CA PRO A 53 -48.54 9.45 -5.61
C PRO A 53 -48.09 10.85 -6.07
N ASN A 54 -47.91 11.78 -5.12
CA ASN A 54 -47.50 13.16 -5.35
C ASN A 54 -45.99 13.38 -5.17
N GLY A 55 -45.19 12.30 -5.08
CA GLY A 55 -43.73 12.38 -5.03
C GLY A 55 -43.14 12.83 -3.69
N ILE A 56 -43.85 12.62 -2.57
CA ILE A 56 -43.37 13.01 -1.23
C ILE A 56 -42.00 12.43 -0.90
N PHE A 57 -41.73 11.18 -1.31
CA PHE A 57 -40.45 10.54 -1.02
C PHE A 57 -39.30 11.29 -1.68
N LEU A 58 -39.41 11.67 -2.95
CA LEU A 58 -38.36 12.45 -3.60
C LEU A 58 -38.07 13.76 -2.86
N GLN A 59 -39.10 14.46 -2.38
CA GLN A 59 -38.95 15.69 -1.60
C GLN A 59 -38.26 15.45 -0.25
N VAL A 60 -38.65 14.39 0.47
CA VAL A 60 -38.02 14.00 1.74
C VAL A 60 -36.53 13.69 1.53
N PHE A 61 -36.19 12.91 0.50
CA PHE A 61 -34.81 12.55 0.20
C PHE A 61 -33.98 13.72 -0.36
N GLN A 62 -34.60 14.78 -0.89
CA GLN A 62 -33.93 16.02 -1.26
C GLN A 62 -33.65 16.95 -0.07
N THR A 63 -34.24 16.68 1.10
CA THR A 63 -34.16 17.60 2.24
C THR A 63 -32.76 17.57 2.88
N GLN A 64 -32.17 18.75 3.03
CA GLN A 64 -30.89 18.94 3.69
C GLN A 64 -31.06 19.00 5.20
N MET A 65 -30.42 18.09 5.93
CA MET A 65 -30.51 17.97 7.39
C MET A 65 -29.14 17.73 8.01
N LYS A 66 -28.92 18.25 9.23
CA LYS A 66 -27.75 17.92 10.05
C LYS A 66 -27.77 16.43 10.40
N MET A 67 -26.59 15.80 10.50
CA MET A 67 -26.39 14.35 10.75
C MET A 67 -27.35 13.75 11.79
N LYS A 68 -27.36 14.27 13.03
CA LYS A 68 -28.22 13.76 14.12
C LYS A 68 -29.72 13.89 13.80
N ILE A 69 -30.13 14.96 13.12
CA ILE A 69 -31.54 15.20 12.76
C ILE A 69 -31.94 14.23 11.65
N ARG A 70 -31.07 14.08 10.64
CA ARG A 70 -31.27 13.17 9.52
C ARG A 70 -31.49 11.74 9.98
N HIS A 71 -30.64 11.24 10.88
CA HIS A 71 -30.77 9.89 11.44
C HIS A 71 -32.14 9.66 12.09
N HIS A 72 -32.55 10.56 13.00
CA HIS A 72 -33.86 10.47 13.65
C HIS A 72 -35.03 10.59 12.67
N HIS A 73 -34.90 11.46 11.67
CA HIS A 73 -35.91 11.65 10.63
C HIS A 73 -36.15 10.36 9.85
N PHE A 74 -35.11 9.75 9.28
CA PHE A 74 -35.25 8.50 8.54
C PHE A 74 -35.58 7.30 9.43
N ARG A 75 -35.10 7.25 10.68
CA ARG A 75 -35.47 6.19 11.65
C ARG A 75 -36.96 6.19 11.95
N SER A 76 -37.58 7.37 12.02
CA SER A 76 -39.04 7.49 12.21
C SER A 76 -39.83 6.99 11.01
N ILE A 77 -39.35 7.30 9.79
CA ILE A 77 -39.96 6.81 8.54
C ILE A 77 -39.84 5.29 8.46
N ALA A 78 -38.64 4.73 8.69
CA ALA A 78 -38.40 3.30 8.69
C ALA A 78 -39.31 2.57 9.71
N LYS A 79 -39.39 3.10 10.94
CA LYS A 79 -40.26 2.57 11.99
C LYS A 79 -41.74 2.59 11.58
N ALA A 80 -42.21 3.65 10.93
CA ALA A 80 -43.60 3.78 10.53
C ALA A 80 -44.02 2.80 9.41
N LEU A 81 -43.07 2.42 8.54
CA LEU A 81 -43.31 1.55 7.38
C LEU A 81 -42.99 0.07 7.63
N GLN A 82 -42.37 -0.29 8.75
CA GLN A 82 -41.87 -1.64 9.01
C GLN A 82 -42.98 -2.72 9.01
N ASP A 83 -44.17 -2.37 9.51
CA ASP A 83 -45.33 -3.24 9.71
C ASP A 83 -46.58 -2.73 8.97
N PHE A 84 -46.43 -1.75 8.08
CA PHE A 84 -47.54 -1.11 7.38
C PHE A 84 -47.83 -1.83 6.05
N GLN A 85 -49.06 -2.33 5.89
CA GLN A 85 -49.43 -3.19 4.76
C GLN A 85 -49.65 -2.43 3.45
N ASP A 86 -50.18 -1.20 3.52
CA ASP A 86 -50.49 -0.41 2.32
C ASP A 86 -49.24 0.24 1.69
N LEU A 87 -48.18 0.42 2.47
CA LEU A 87 -46.92 1.00 2.02
C LEU A 87 -45.75 0.37 2.79
N ASN A 88 -44.99 -0.46 2.09
CA ASN A 88 -43.91 -1.23 2.71
C ASN A 88 -42.60 -0.44 2.83
N SER A 89 -41.64 -1.01 3.57
CA SER A 89 -40.31 -0.43 3.80
C SER A 89 -39.43 -0.28 2.55
N THR A 90 -39.73 -0.98 1.45
CA THR A 90 -38.96 -0.89 0.19
C THR A 90 -39.47 0.23 -0.72
N SER A 91 -40.73 0.64 -0.54
CA SER A 91 -41.41 1.66 -1.34
C SER A 91 -40.66 2.99 -1.44
N PRO A 92 -40.08 3.57 -0.37
CA PRO A 92 -39.39 4.86 -0.47
C PRO A 92 -38.21 4.83 -1.46
N ILE A 93 -37.42 3.76 -1.46
CA ILE A 93 -36.27 3.61 -2.37
C ILE A 93 -36.77 3.39 -3.80
N TYR A 94 -37.73 2.48 -4.00
CA TYR A 94 -38.33 2.24 -5.32
C TYR A 94 -38.88 3.53 -5.93
N MET A 95 -39.73 4.27 -5.20
CA MET A 95 -40.39 5.46 -5.72
C MET A 95 -39.42 6.61 -6.01
N VAL A 96 -38.36 6.78 -5.20
CA VAL A 96 -37.31 7.78 -5.48
C VAL A 96 -36.55 7.42 -6.76
N CYS A 97 -36.14 6.16 -6.90
CA CYS A 97 -35.43 5.70 -8.10
C CYS A 97 -36.27 5.87 -9.37
N GLU A 98 -37.55 5.46 -9.35
CA GLU A 98 -38.47 5.62 -10.47
C GLU A 98 -38.68 7.10 -10.82
N SER A 99 -38.91 7.94 -9.80
CA SER A 99 -39.13 9.37 -9.99
C SER A 99 -37.92 10.06 -10.62
N LEU A 100 -36.70 9.66 -10.28
CA LEU A 100 -35.48 10.19 -10.89
C LEU A 100 -35.29 9.67 -12.31
N THR A 101 -35.47 8.36 -12.52
CA THR A 101 -35.30 7.69 -13.81
C THR A 101 -36.29 8.18 -14.86
N SER A 102 -37.50 8.58 -14.45
CA SER A 102 -38.53 9.15 -15.34
C SER A 102 -38.23 10.57 -15.85
N LYS A 103 -37.30 11.29 -15.22
CA LYS A 103 -36.97 12.66 -15.63
C LYS A 103 -36.13 12.63 -16.91
N LYS A 104 -36.33 13.63 -17.77
CA LYS A 104 -35.51 13.81 -18.98
C LYS A 104 -34.02 13.97 -18.67
N SER A 105 -33.70 14.54 -17.51
CA SER A 105 -32.35 14.71 -17.00
C SER A 105 -32.33 14.59 -15.47
N LEU A 106 -31.22 14.06 -14.95
CA LEU A 106 -31.02 13.91 -13.52
C LEU A 106 -30.65 15.25 -12.85
N PRO A 107 -31.12 15.52 -11.62
CA PRO A 107 -30.82 16.75 -10.91
C PRO A 107 -29.44 16.70 -10.26
N ILE A 108 -28.38 16.96 -11.04
CA ILE A 108 -26.96 16.82 -10.65
C ILE A 108 -26.65 17.42 -9.28
N GLU A 109 -27.09 18.66 -9.00
CA GLU A 109 -26.80 19.35 -7.72
C GLU A 109 -27.44 18.69 -6.49
N GLN A 110 -28.56 17.98 -6.67
CA GLN A 110 -29.33 17.37 -5.57
C GLN A 110 -29.01 15.89 -5.38
N LEU A 111 -28.46 15.21 -6.40
CA LEU A 111 -28.13 13.79 -6.34
C LEU A 111 -27.24 13.42 -5.13
N PRO A 112 -26.20 14.17 -4.77
CA PRO A 112 -25.36 13.83 -3.61
C PRO A 112 -26.18 13.79 -2.30
N VAL A 113 -27.10 14.73 -2.14
CA VAL A 113 -27.99 14.83 -0.97
C VAL A 113 -28.95 13.65 -0.94
N ILE A 114 -29.56 13.36 -2.09
CA ILE A 114 -30.48 12.24 -2.25
C ILE A 114 -29.75 10.95 -1.91
N PHE A 115 -28.54 10.75 -2.42
CA PHE A 115 -27.78 9.53 -2.19
C PHE A 115 -27.38 9.33 -0.75
N ARG A 116 -26.87 10.38 -0.10
CA ARG A 116 -26.57 10.36 1.34
C ARG A 116 -27.81 10.01 2.17
N ASN A 117 -28.96 10.58 1.82
CA ASN A 117 -30.22 10.33 2.51
C ASN A 117 -30.74 8.90 2.23
N MET A 118 -30.59 8.39 1.01
CA MET A 118 -30.91 7.00 0.63
C MET A 118 -30.06 6.00 1.42
N ALA A 119 -28.75 6.23 1.52
CA ALA A 119 -27.85 5.40 2.30
C ALA A 119 -28.26 5.36 3.79
N GLU A 120 -28.60 6.52 4.38
CA GLU A 120 -29.11 6.59 5.76
C GLU A 120 -30.38 5.74 5.95
N TYR A 121 -31.36 5.88 5.06
CA TYR A 121 -32.61 5.12 5.13
C TYR A 121 -32.38 3.61 4.96
N LEU A 122 -31.52 3.20 4.02
CA LEU A 122 -31.16 1.81 3.78
C LEU A 122 -30.46 1.18 5.00
N ASN A 123 -29.54 1.90 5.65
CA ASN A 123 -28.83 1.43 6.84
C ASN A 123 -29.75 1.18 8.05
N LEU A 124 -30.95 1.77 8.05
CA LEU A 124 -31.95 1.57 9.10
C LEU A 124 -32.86 0.36 8.87
N GLN A 125 -32.78 -0.29 7.70
CA GLN A 125 -33.66 -1.40 7.37
C GLN A 125 -33.13 -2.71 7.97
N CYS A 126 -34.06 -3.51 8.48
CA CYS A 126 -33.78 -4.87 8.91
C CYS A 126 -34.34 -5.84 7.87
N VAL A 127 -33.48 -6.71 7.35
CA VAL A 127 -33.87 -7.77 6.42
C VAL A 127 -33.87 -9.11 7.17
N PRO A 128 -34.89 -9.98 6.98
CA PRO A 128 -34.88 -11.31 7.56
C PRO A 128 -33.58 -12.06 7.22
N THR A 129 -33.02 -12.75 8.21
CA THR A 129 -31.75 -13.49 8.04
C THR A 129 -31.90 -14.74 7.16
N GLU A 130 -33.14 -15.14 6.87
CA GLU A 130 -33.45 -16.26 5.99
C GLU A 130 -32.93 -16.01 4.57
N ALA A 131 -32.13 -16.96 4.07
CA ALA A 131 -31.48 -16.85 2.78
C ALA A 131 -32.50 -16.67 1.64
N GLY A 132 -32.29 -15.63 0.82
CA GLY A 132 -33.10 -15.35 -0.37
C GLY A 132 -34.38 -14.55 -0.12
N VAL A 133 -34.94 -14.55 1.11
CA VAL A 133 -36.16 -13.78 1.44
C VAL A 133 -35.94 -12.29 1.24
N GLY A 134 -34.79 -11.78 1.70
CA GLY A 134 -34.43 -10.38 1.51
C GLY A 134 -34.36 -9.95 0.05
N LEU A 135 -33.78 -10.79 -0.81
CA LEU A 135 -33.66 -10.52 -2.24
C LEU A 135 -35.04 -10.47 -2.91
N ALA A 136 -35.97 -11.35 -2.51
CA ALA A 136 -37.33 -11.34 -3.04
C ALA A 136 -38.08 -10.05 -2.65
N VAL A 137 -38.00 -9.65 -1.38
CA VAL A 137 -38.67 -8.44 -0.85
C VAL A 137 -38.13 -7.16 -1.49
N TRP A 138 -36.81 -7.09 -1.69
CA TRP A 138 -36.14 -5.89 -2.21
C TRP A 138 -35.93 -5.88 -3.72
N SER A 139 -36.35 -6.93 -4.44
CA SER A 139 -36.10 -7.11 -5.87
C SER A 139 -36.47 -5.89 -6.72
N GLN A 140 -37.70 -5.38 -6.59
CA GLN A 140 -38.19 -4.25 -7.38
C GLN A 140 -37.42 -2.95 -7.07
N ALA A 141 -37.13 -2.69 -5.79
CA ALA A 141 -36.36 -1.52 -5.39
C ALA A 141 -34.91 -1.60 -5.89
N MET A 142 -34.29 -2.79 -5.88
CA MET A 142 -32.94 -2.99 -6.40
C MET A 142 -32.86 -2.89 -7.92
N GLN A 143 -33.89 -3.33 -8.65
CA GLN A 143 -33.98 -3.12 -10.10
C GLN A 143 -34.09 -1.62 -10.45
N ALA A 144 -34.90 -0.86 -9.70
CA ALA A 144 -35.00 0.58 -9.89
C ALA A 144 -33.68 1.29 -9.52
N MET A 145 -33.00 0.86 -8.44
CA MET A 145 -31.66 1.32 -8.08
C MET A 145 -30.65 1.06 -9.21
N GLU A 146 -30.69 -0.12 -9.83
CA GLU A 146 -29.82 -0.44 -10.96
C GLU A 146 -30.03 0.51 -12.14
N SER A 147 -31.29 0.74 -12.52
CA SER A 147 -31.66 1.66 -13.59
C SER A 147 -31.13 3.08 -13.32
N LEU A 148 -31.34 3.57 -12.10
CA LEU A 148 -30.82 4.87 -11.67
C LEU A 148 -29.29 4.94 -11.76
N LEU A 149 -28.58 3.97 -11.18
CA LEU A 149 -27.11 3.97 -11.17
C LEU A 149 -26.53 3.89 -12.59
N ARG A 150 -27.18 3.17 -13.52
CA ARG A 150 -26.78 3.15 -14.94
C ARG A 150 -26.87 4.54 -15.58
N GLN A 151 -27.90 5.32 -15.29
CA GLN A 151 -28.00 6.71 -15.78
C GLN A 151 -26.98 7.63 -15.09
N VAL A 152 -26.76 7.45 -13.78
CA VAL A 152 -25.81 8.22 -12.97
C VAL A 152 -24.38 8.04 -13.46
N ILE A 153 -24.01 6.83 -13.91
CA ILE A 153 -22.69 6.56 -14.48
C ILE A 153 -22.37 7.46 -15.68
N VAL A 154 -23.38 7.79 -16.50
CA VAL A 154 -23.19 8.64 -17.69
C VAL A 154 -22.85 10.08 -17.31
N ILE A 155 -23.34 10.56 -16.16
CA ILE A 155 -23.16 11.95 -15.70
C ILE A 155 -22.12 12.06 -14.57
N MET A 156 -21.47 10.97 -14.19
CA MET A 156 -20.59 10.88 -13.01
C MET A 156 -19.50 11.96 -12.97
N PRO A 157 -18.83 12.31 -14.10
CA PRO A 157 -17.84 13.39 -14.12
C PRO A 157 -18.35 14.76 -13.68
N SER A 158 -19.67 14.99 -13.73
CA SER A 158 -20.31 16.25 -13.34
C SER A 158 -20.83 16.24 -11.90
N LEU A 159 -20.73 15.12 -11.18
CA LEU A 159 -21.23 15.01 -9.81
C LEU A 159 -20.21 15.56 -8.81
N THR A 160 -20.69 16.40 -7.91
CA THR A 160 -19.95 16.72 -6.68
C THR A 160 -20.17 15.61 -5.65
N ASN A 161 -19.21 15.43 -4.73
CA ASN A 161 -19.30 14.46 -3.64
C ASN A 161 -19.65 13.03 -4.10
N ALA A 162 -18.97 12.56 -5.14
CA ALA A 162 -19.15 11.23 -5.71
C ALA A 162 -18.94 10.09 -4.68
N GLU A 163 -18.24 10.35 -3.57
CA GLU A 163 -18.06 9.43 -2.46
C GLU A 163 -19.37 8.93 -1.83
N TYR A 164 -20.47 9.70 -1.89
CA TYR A 164 -21.77 9.23 -1.37
C TYR A 164 -22.37 8.07 -2.17
N MET A 165 -21.87 7.80 -3.38
CA MET A 165 -22.24 6.58 -4.10
C MET A 165 -21.64 5.33 -3.44
N LEU A 166 -20.46 5.45 -2.82
CA LEU A 166 -19.86 4.36 -2.03
C LEU A 166 -20.71 4.04 -0.80
N ASP A 167 -21.29 5.06 -0.15
CA ASP A 167 -22.20 4.88 0.97
C ASP A 167 -23.47 4.12 0.57
N ILE A 168 -24.04 4.42 -0.61
CA ILE A 168 -25.17 3.64 -1.15
C ILE A 168 -24.76 2.20 -1.38
N MET A 169 -23.61 1.97 -2.03
CA MET A 169 -23.11 0.62 -2.30
C MET A 169 -22.94 -0.18 -1.00
N ALA A 170 -22.39 0.43 0.05
CA ALA A 170 -22.23 -0.19 1.35
C ALA A 170 -23.59 -0.48 1.99
N ALA A 171 -24.52 0.48 1.94
CA ALA A 171 -25.85 0.32 2.53
C ALA A 171 -26.66 -0.80 1.86
N THR A 172 -26.64 -0.90 0.52
CA THR A 172 -27.34 -1.98 -0.19
C THR A 172 -26.68 -3.34 0.03
N LEU A 173 -25.34 -3.42 0.04
CA LEU A 173 -24.61 -4.67 0.31
C LEU A 173 -24.86 -5.15 1.75
N ARG A 174 -24.97 -4.24 2.72
CA ARG A 174 -25.30 -4.54 4.12
C ARG A 174 -26.68 -5.20 4.27
N LEU A 175 -27.65 -4.82 3.43
CA LEU A 175 -28.96 -5.48 3.37
C LEU A 175 -28.91 -6.90 2.81
N ASN A 176 -27.79 -7.29 2.20
CA ASN A 176 -27.57 -8.60 1.62
C ASN A 176 -28.65 -9.00 0.58
N CYS A 177 -29.17 -8.02 -0.15
CA CYS A 177 -30.23 -8.18 -1.15
C CYS A 177 -29.81 -7.68 -2.54
N VAL A 178 -28.49 -7.57 -2.80
CA VAL A 178 -27.96 -7.02 -4.05
C VAL A 178 -28.01 -8.09 -5.15
N PRO A 179 -28.82 -7.91 -6.22
CA PRO A 179 -28.75 -8.77 -7.39
C PRO A 179 -27.39 -8.67 -8.09
N LYS A 180 -26.97 -9.77 -8.73
CA LYS A 180 -25.71 -9.83 -9.49
C LYS A 180 -25.57 -8.72 -10.55
N THR A 181 -26.66 -8.27 -11.14
CA THR A 181 -26.66 -7.25 -12.19
C THR A 181 -26.18 -5.87 -11.71
N LEU A 182 -26.33 -5.57 -10.41
CA LEU A 182 -25.83 -4.35 -9.78
C LEU A 182 -24.30 -4.29 -9.63
N LEU A 183 -23.63 -5.44 -9.74
CA LEU A 183 -22.18 -5.50 -9.65
C LEU A 183 -21.45 -4.74 -10.78
N ASP A 184 -22.03 -4.68 -11.99
CA ASP A 184 -21.48 -3.91 -13.12
C ASP A 184 -21.53 -2.39 -12.88
N PRO A 185 -22.66 -1.81 -12.44
CA PRO A 185 -22.68 -0.43 -11.98
C PRO A 185 -21.71 -0.15 -10.83
N TYR A 186 -21.63 -1.05 -9.83
CA TYR A 186 -20.75 -0.88 -8.67
C TYR A 186 -19.27 -0.88 -9.05
N SER A 187 -18.84 -1.72 -9.99
CA SER A 187 -17.45 -1.69 -10.46
C SER A 187 -17.13 -0.37 -11.16
N LYS A 188 -18.03 0.16 -11.99
CA LYS A 188 -17.83 1.46 -12.67
C LYS A 188 -17.74 2.63 -11.68
N ILE A 189 -18.59 2.63 -10.65
CA ILE A 189 -18.56 3.63 -9.57
C ILE A 189 -17.25 3.51 -8.77
N MET A 190 -16.85 2.29 -8.40
CA MET A 190 -15.58 2.04 -7.72
C MET A 190 -14.39 2.57 -8.53
N ALA A 191 -14.36 2.26 -9.83
CA ALA A 191 -13.29 2.71 -10.73
C ALA A 191 -13.19 4.24 -10.78
N TYR A 192 -14.32 4.93 -10.93
CA TYR A 192 -14.36 6.38 -10.94
C TYR A 192 -13.92 6.99 -9.59
N CYS A 193 -14.40 6.45 -8.47
CA CYS A 193 -14.01 6.94 -7.15
C CYS A 193 -12.51 6.78 -6.90
N VAL A 194 -11.91 5.65 -7.32
CA VAL A 194 -10.46 5.46 -7.25
C VAL A 194 -9.69 6.53 -8.02
N GLN A 195 -10.20 6.98 -9.17
CA GLN A 195 -9.54 7.97 -10.01
C GLN A 195 -9.80 9.43 -9.60
N HIS A 196 -10.92 9.72 -8.90
CA HIS A 196 -11.42 11.10 -8.79
C HIS A 196 -11.83 11.55 -7.38
N THR A 197 -11.84 10.67 -6.37
CA THR A 197 -12.20 11.04 -4.98
C THR A 197 -11.06 10.72 -4.01
N ASN A 198 -11.18 11.15 -2.75
CA ASN A 198 -10.28 10.73 -1.67
C ASN A 198 -10.88 9.51 -0.98
N LEU A 199 -10.24 8.36 -1.11
CA LEU A 199 -10.72 7.11 -0.53
C LEU A 199 -10.35 7.00 0.96
N GLU A 200 -11.26 6.45 1.73
CA GLU A 200 -11.02 6.09 3.12
C GLU A 200 -10.86 4.57 3.25
N TYR A 201 -9.86 4.13 4.03
CA TYR A 201 -9.60 2.70 4.27
C TYR A 201 -10.85 1.96 4.75
N GLN A 202 -11.57 2.55 5.72
CA GLN A 202 -12.73 1.92 6.35
C GLN A 202 -13.84 1.63 5.32
N THR A 203 -14.10 2.56 4.41
CA THR A 203 -15.08 2.41 3.33
C THR A 203 -14.69 1.30 2.36
N LEU A 204 -13.41 1.23 1.96
CA LEU A 204 -12.91 0.17 1.08
C LEU A 204 -12.99 -1.22 1.73
N TYR A 205 -12.60 -1.30 3.00
CA TYR A 205 -12.64 -2.53 3.79
C TYR A 205 -14.07 -3.03 3.94
N GLU A 206 -14.99 -2.14 4.32
CA GLU A 206 -16.41 -2.45 4.42
C GLU A 206 -16.99 -2.93 3.09
N LEU A 207 -16.76 -2.21 1.99
CA LEU A 207 -17.28 -2.59 0.68
C LEU A 207 -16.78 -3.97 0.23
N CYS A 208 -15.48 -4.25 0.39
CA CYS A 208 -14.91 -5.53 -0.02
C CYS A 208 -15.43 -6.68 0.84
N THR A 209 -15.49 -6.51 2.16
CA THR A 209 -15.99 -7.56 3.08
C THR A 209 -17.48 -7.82 2.90
N LEU A 210 -18.29 -6.78 2.71
CA LEU A 210 -19.72 -6.93 2.41
C LEU A 210 -19.93 -7.62 1.06
N ASN A 211 -19.16 -7.25 0.02
CA ASN A 211 -19.25 -7.90 -1.29
C ASN A 211 -18.88 -9.40 -1.25
N ILE A 212 -17.84 -9.76 -0.49
CA ILE A 212 -17.47 -11.17 -0.28
C ILE A 212 -18.61 -11.95 0.40
N ARG A 213 -19.31 -11.32 1.35
CA ARG A 213 -20.43 -11.92 2.06
C ARG A 213 -21.67 -12.09 1.18
N SER A 214 -21.91 -11.16 0.25
CA SER A 214 -23.14 -11.14 -0.57
C SER A 214 -23.19 -12.15 -1.70
N PHE A 215 -22.04 -12.70 -2.13
CA PHE A 215 -21.97 -13.58 -3.30
C PHE A 215 -21.28 -14.90 -2.99
N SER A 216 -21.67 -15.97 -3.68
CA SER A 216 -21.09 -17.31 -3.47
C SER A 216 -19.92 -17.62 -4.40
N LYS A 217 -19.94 -17.12 -5.65
CA LYS A 217 -18.91 -17.36 -6.66
C LYS A 217 -17.72 -16.42 -6.47
N ASP A 218 -16.49 -16.94 -6.50
CA ASP A 218 -15.26 -16.15 -6.26
C ASP A 218 -15.07 -14.97 -7.22
N ARG A 219 -15.52 -15.11 -8.47
CA ARG A 219 -15.53 -14.01 -9.46
C ARG A 219 -16.35 -12.82 -8.96
N ASP A 220 -17.52 -13.08 -8.38
CA ASP A 220 -18.47 -12.05 -7.97
C ASP A 220 -18.09 -11.51 -6.57
N LYS A 221 -17.65 -12.37 -5.64
CA LYS A 221 -17.15 -12.02 -4.29
C LYS A 221 -16.05 -10.97 -4.30
N ASN A 222 -15.12 -11.09 -5.24
CA ASN A 222 -13.93 -10.24 -5.29
C ASN A 222 -14.04 -9.14 -6.35
N LEU A 223 -15.21 -8.93 -6.98
CA LEU A 223 -15.31 -8.01 -8.12
C LEU A 223 -14.91 -6.57 -7.77
N LEU A 224 -15.41 -6.03 -6.65
CA LEU A 224 -15.08 -4.66 -6.23
C LEU A 224 -13.59 -4.51 -5.90
N CYS A 225 -13.04 -5.49 -5.17
CA CYS A 225 -11.61 -5.53 -4.87
C CYS A 225 -10.77 -5.63 -6.14
N ARG A 226 -11.13 -6.50 -7.09
CA ARG A 226 -10.45 -6.65 -8.38
C ARG A 226 -10.49 -5.36 -9.19
N GLN A 227 -11.62 -4.65 -9.20
CA GLN A 227 -11.73 -3.38 -9.89
C GLN A 227 -10.80 -2.32 -9.29
N MET A 228 -10.78 -2.19 -7.96
CA MET A 228 -9.88 -1.28 -7.27
C MET A 228 -8.41 -1.59 -7.58
N ILE A 229 -8.02 -2.87 -7.52
CA ILE A 229 -6.66 -3.31 -7.87
C ILE A 229 -6.35 -3.09 -9.35
N PHE A 230 -7.32 -3.29 -10.24
CA PHE A 230 -7.15 -3.03 -11.67
C PHE A 230 -6.79 -1.56 -11.93
N GLU A 231 -7.51 -0.60 -11.32
CA GLU A 231 -7.21 0.83 -11.45
C GLU A 231 -5.83 1.18 -10.85
N PHE A 232 -5.49 0.60 -9.70
CA PHE A 232 -4.17 0.76 -9.10
C PHE A 232 -3.06 0.29 -10.05
N VAL A 233 -3.22 -0.88 -10.68
CA VAL A 233 -2.25 -1.39 -11.66
C VAL A 233 -2.20 -0.53 -12.91
N GLN A 234 -3.33 0.01 -13.41
CA GLN A 234 -3.30 0.98 -14.51
C GLN A 234 -2.50 2.24 -14.14
N ALA A 235 -2.59 2.69 -12.88
CA ALA A 235 -1.81 3.81 -12.38
C ALA A 235 -0.31 3.48 -12.30
N LEU A 236 0.06 2.29 -11.81
CA LEU A 236 1.46 1.81 -11.81
C LEU A 236 2.03 1.74 -13.23
N LYS A 237 1.19 1.43 -14.22
CA LYS A 237 1.56 1.39 -15.65
C LYS A 237 1.52 2.75 -16.33
N PHE A 238 1.20 3.82 -15.60
CA PHE A 238 1.05 5.18 -16.12
C PHE A 238 0.01 5.28 -17.24
N LYS A 239 -1.05 4.47 -17.17
CA LYS A 239 -2.19 4.47 -18.11
C LYS A 239 -3.39 5.26 -17.59
N SER A 240 -3.45 5.48 -16.28
CA SER A 240 -4.47 6.28 -15.61
C SER A 240 -3.82 7.13 -14.53
N ASN A 241 -4.46 8.25 -14.19
CA ASN A 241 -4.06 9.07 -13.05
C ASN A 241 -5.00 8.78 -11.88
N ILE A 242 -4.45 8.54 -10.70
CA ILE A 242 -5.21 8.41 -9.46
C ILE A 242 -4.57 9.31 -8.39
N PRO A 243 -5.34 9.87 -7.44
CA PRO A 243 -4.81 10.74 -6.39
C PRO A 243 -3.70 10.07 -5.58
N ASP A 244 -2.69 10.84 -5.17
CA ASP A 244 -1.55 10.37 -4.36
C ASP A 244 -2.00 9.65 -3.08
N HIS A 245 -3.02 10.19 -2.41
CA HIS A 245 -3.64 9.59 -1.24
C HIS A 245 -4.21 8.19 -1.54
N ASN A 246 -4.83 8.02 -2.71
CA ASN A 246 -5.40 6.74 -3.12
C ASN A 246 -4.32 5.71 -3.48
N LEU A 247 -3.21 6.13 -4.10
CA LEU A 247 -2.06 5.23 -4.36
C LEU A 247 -1.59 4.59 -3.06
N LEU A 248 -1.36 5.40 -2.03
CA LEU A 248 -0.87 4.93 -0.73
C LEU A 248 -1.93 4.17 0.06
N THR A 249 -3.20 4.60 0.00
CA THR A 249 -4.30 3.90 0.67
C THR A 249 -4.52 2.50 0.08
N ILE A 250 -4.47 2.35 -1.25
CA ILE A 250 -4.69 1.05 -1.91
C ILE A 250 -3.51 0.10 -1.68
N ILE A 251 -2.26 0.56 -1.80
CA ILE A 251 -1.11 -0.33 -1.48
C ILE A 251 -1.07 -0.66 0.01
N GLY A 252 -1.42 0.27 0.89
CA GLY A 252 -1.57 0.02 2.33
C GLY A 252 -2.65 -1.02 2.63
N PHE A 253 -3.79 -0.94 1.93
CA PHE A 253 -4.88 -1.93 2.00
C PHE A 253 -4.40 -3.34 1.62
N VAL A 254 -3.63 -3.45 0.53
CA VAL A 254 -3.04 -4.71 0.07
C VAL A 254 -1.99 -5.23 1.06
N LEU A 255 -1.14 -4.36 1.59
CA LEU A 255 -0.12 -4.74 2.56
C LEU A 255 -0.74 -5.30 3.83
N LEU A 256 -1.79 -4.65 4.36
CA LEU A 256 -2.50 -5.14 5.55
C LEU A 256 -3.08 -6.54 5.34
N ASP A 257 -3.64 -6.82 4.15
CA ASP A 257 -4.15 -8.15 3.77
C ASP A 257 -3.03 -9.19 3.55
N ALA A 258 -1.86 -8.75 3.07
CA ALA A 258 -0.67 -9.60 2.92
C ALA A 258 0.09 -9.83 4.25
N GLY A 259 -0.27 -9.15 5.33
CA GLY A 259 0.39 -9.20 6.64
C GLY A 259 1.49 -8.15 6.86
N GLY A 260 1.71 -7.24 5.90
CA GLY A 260 2.60 -6.09 6.00
C GLY A 260 1.90 -4.83 6.55
N THR A 261 2.62 -3.71 6.53
CA THR A 261 2.08 -2.38 6.87
C THR A 261 2.98 -1.28 6.30
N LEU A 262 2.42 -0.09 6.12
CA LEU A 262 3.18 1.09 5.72
C LEU A 262 3.92 1.72 6.92
N PRO A 263 5.02 2.44 6.67
CA PRO A 263 5.66 3.25 7.71
C PRO A 263 4.68 4.27 8.33
N PRO A 264 4.78 4.56 9.64
CA PRO A 264 3.92 5.55 10.29
C PRO A 264 3.99 6.92 9.58
N GLY A 265 2.82 7.53 9.39
CA GLY A 265 2.70 8.83 8.71
C GLY A 265 2.72 8.77 7.18
N ALA A 266 2.95 7.60 6.56
CA ALA A 266 2.92 7.48 5.10
C ALA A 266 1.50 7.63 4.52
N ALA A 267 0.49 7.05 5.18
CA ALA A 267 -0.92 7.18 4.79
C ALA A 267 -1.81 7.28 6.06
N PRO A 268 -2.34 8.47 6.38
CA PRO A 268 -3.22 8.64 7.53
C PRO A 268 -4.54 7.88 7.33
N GLY A 269 -5.07 7.28 8.40
CA GLY A 269 -6.35 6.56 8.39
C GLY A 269 -6.26 5.06 8.15
N LEU A 270 -5.05 4.51 7.92
CA LEU A 270 -4.83 3.05 7.95
C LEU A 270 -4.76 2.53 9.38
N PRO A 271 -5.27 1.32 9.67
CA PRO A 271 -5.14 0.70 10.98
C PRO A 271 -3.70 0.20 11.23
N ASP A 272 -3.28 0.21 12.49
CA ASP A 272 -1.95 -0.27 12.91
C ASP A 272 -1.80 -1.79 12.81
N ALA A 273 -2.91 -2.52 12.86
CA ALA A 273 -2.99 -3.97 12.82
C ALA A 273 -3.84 -4.45 11.63
N ALA A 274 -3.52 -5.66 11.16
CA ALA A 274 -4.29 -6.30 10.09
C ALA A 274 -5.74 -6.55 10.55
N PRO A 275 -6.72 -6.38 9.65
CA PRO A 275 -8.12 -6.60 9.97
C PRO A 275 -8.45 -8.08 10.23
N MET A 276 -9.52 -8.35 10.97
CA MET A 276 -9.93 -9.72 11.34
C MET A 276 -10.39 -10.57 10.14
N MET A 277 -10.96 -9.95 9.10
CA MET A 277 -11.37 -10.62 7.87
C MET A 277 -10.49 -10.18 6.71
N THR A 278 -10.01 -11.15 5.94
CA THR A 278 -9.28 -10.87 4.69
C THR A 278 -10.21 -10.31 3.62
N THR A 279 -9.66 -9.42 2.80
CA THR A 279 -10.33 -8.85 1.62
C THR A 279 -9.89 -9.54 0.33
N ASN A 280 -8.97 -10.50 0.40
CA ASN A 280 -8.29 -11.15 -0.73
C ASN A 280 -7.63 -10.15 -1.70
N SER A 281 -7.26 -8.96 -1.22
CA SER A 281 -6.68 -7.91 -2.05
C SER A 281 -5.26 -8.24 -2.47
N ALA A 282 -4.49 -8.92 -1.63
CA ALA A 282 -3.20 -9.48 -1.99
C ALA A 282 -3.33 -10.51 -3.12
N ASP A 283 -4.33 -11.40 -3.05
CA ASP A 283 -4.58 -12.40 -4.11
C ASP A 283 -5.04 -11.76 -5.43
N CYS A 284 -5.76 -10.62 -5.35
CA CYS A 284 -6.13 -9.85 -6.53
C CYS A 284 -4.89 -9.22 -7.19
N LEU A 285 -3.97 -8.64 -6.40
CA LEU A 285 -2.74 -8.05 -6.93
C LEU A 285 -1.74 -9.09 -7.44
N ARG A 286 -1.74 -10.32 -6.90
CA ARG A 286 -0.88 -11.44 -7.34
C ARG A 286 -0.97 -11.72 -8.83
N GLN A 287 -2.13 -11.49 -9.44
CA GLN A 287 -2.34 -11.68 -10.89
C GLN A 287 -1.53 -10.69 -11.75
N TYR A 288 -1.06 -9.59 -11.15
CA TYR A 288 -0.32 -8.50 -11.78
C TYR A 288 1.14 -8.44 -11.31
N ILE A 289 1.68 -9.56 -10.80
CA ILE A 289 3.03 -9.59 -10.22
C ILE A 289 4.11 -9.16 -11.22
N ASN A 290 3.94 -9.45 -12.51
CA ASN A 290 4.87 -9.00 -13.55
C ASN A 290 4.81 -7.47 -13.72
N ASP A 291 3.61 -6.88 -13.72
CA ASP A 291 3.46 -5.42 -13.78
C ASP A 291 4.08 -4.74 -12.53
N VAL A 292 4.01 -5.39 -11.37
CA VAL A 292 4.68 -4.96 -10.13
C VAL A 292 6.21 -4.98 -10.27
N ILE A 293 6.77 -6.05 -10.86
CA ILE A 293 8.21 -6.17 -11.12
C ILE A 293 8.65 -5.11 -12.13
N ASP A 294 7.91 -4.93 -13.23
CA ASP A 294 8.19 -3.93 -14.25
C ASP A 294 8.19 -2.51 -13.68
N PHE A 295 7.22 -2.19 -12.82
CA PHE A 295 7.14 -0.90 -12.13
C PHE A 295 8.38 -0.60 -11.26
N LEU A 296 8.87 -1.62 -10.54
CA LEU A 296 10.06 -1.49 -9.70
C LEU A 296 11.34 -1.39 -10.52
N ALA A 297 11.45 -2.20 -11.58
CA ALA A 297 12.62 -2.25 -12.47
C ALA A 297 12.81 -0.96 -13.28
N ASP A 298 11.71 -0.32 -13.71
CA ASP A 298 11.75 0.92 -14.47
C ASP A 298 12.34 2.08 -13.64
N PHE A 299 13.49 2.59 -14.09
CA PHE A 299 14.17 3.73 -13.45
C PHE A 299 13.49 5.07 -13.74
N HIS A 300 12.66 5.13 -14.79
CA HIS A 300 11.90 6.33 -15.12
C HIS A 300 10.62 6.48 -14.29
N THR A 301 10.22 5.45 -13.53
CA THR A 301 9.01 5.44 -12.69
C THR A 301 8.88 6.70 -11.85
N LEU A 302 9.95 7.15 -11.17
CA LEU A 302 9.88 8.31 -10.28
C LEU A 302 9.66 9.63 -11.05
N SER A 303 10.30 9.78 -12.21
CA SER A 303 10.08 10.93 -13.11
C SER A 303 8.64 10.93 -13.65
N LYS A 304 8.13 9.76 -14.05
CA LYS A 304 6.75 9.61 -14.53
C LYS A 304 5.72 9.96 -13.44
N ILE A 305 5.91 9.50 -12.19
CA ILE A 305 5.05 9.86 -11.05
C ILE A 305 5.05 11.38 -10.84
N LYS A 306 6.23 12.02 -10.90
CA LYS A 306 6.35 13.48 -10.75
C LYS A 306 5.64 14.24 -11.87
N ASN A 307 5.74 13.79 -13.11
CA ASN A 307 5.18 14.46 -14.29
C ASN A 307 3.68 14.22 -14.49
N PHE A 308 3.10 13.16 -13.92
CA PHE A 308 1.64 12.88 -14.02
C PHE A 308 0.78 13.84 -13.19
N LYS A 309 1.39 14.73 -12.39
CA LYS A 309 0.73 15.69 -11.49
C LYS A 309 0.24 16.97 -12.19
N ASN A 310 -0.68 16.85 -13.14
CA ASN A 310 -1.37 18.03 -13.67
C ASN A 310 -2.46 18.52 -12.68
N GLY A 311 -2.11 19.48 -11.82
CA GLY A 311 -3.04 20.49 -11.31
C GLY A 311 -3.86 20.22 -10.02
N GLN A 312 -3.61 19.15 -9.28
CA GLN A 312 -4.25 18.93 -7.97
C GLN A 312 -3.30 19.29 -6.82
N THR A 313 -3.74 20.17 -5.92
CA THR A 313 -3.05 20.49 -4.67
C THR A 313 -2.99 19.26 -3.77
N SER A 314 -1.79 18.70 -3.56
CA SER A 314 -1.61 17.52 -2.70
C SER A 314 -1.76 17.89 -1.23
N SER A 315 -2.58 17.12 -0.52
CA SER A 315 -2.56 17.03 0.94
C SER A 315 -1.90 15.68 1.28
N GLY A 316 -0.60 15.68 1.56
CA GLY A 316 0.14 14.44 1.79
C GLY A 316 1.66 14.60 1.79
N LEU A 317 2.38 13.48 1.61
CA LEU A 317 3.84 13.43 1.51
C LEU A 317 4.35 14.41 0.44
N GLY A 318 5.54 15.00 0.68
CA GLY A 318 6.18 15.92 -0.27
C GLY A 318 6.44 15.25 -1.62
N GLU A 319 6.43 16.04 -2.70
CA GLU A 319 6.53 15.55 -4.08
C GLU A 319 7.75 14.66 -4.33
N ASP A 320 8.89 15.00 -3.71
CA ASP A 320 10.14 14.26 -3.86
C ASP A 320 10.22 12.99 -3.01
N THR A 321 9.22 12.73 -2.16
CA THR A 321 9.19 11.57 -1.24
C THR A 321 8.15 10.52 -1.61
N LEU A 322 7.02 10.93 -2.21
CA LEU A 322 5.91 10.04 -2.56
C LEU A 322 6.35 8.86 -3.41
N GLY A 323 7.08 9.11 -4.50
CA GLY A 323 7.47 8.05 -5.44
C GLY A 323 8.37 6.99 -4.79
N GLY A 324 9.29 7.40 -3.93
CA GLY A 324 10.15 6.49 -3.16
C GLY A 324 9.34 5.65 -2.18
N VAL A 325 8.41 6.27 -1.45
CA VAL A 325 7.52 5.59 -0.50
C VAL A 325 6.63 4.57 -1.23
N LEU A 326 6.04 4.95 -2.37
CA LEU A 326 5.23 4.05 -3.19
C LEU A 326 6.05 2.86 -3.71
N LYS A 327 7.25 3.08 -4.28
CA LYS A 327 8.14 2.00 -4.70
C LYS A 327 8.49 1.07 -3.54
N GLY A 328 8.80 1.62 -2.36
CA GLY A 328 9.10 0.81 -1.18
C GLY A 328 7.91 -0.04 -0.72
N ALA A 329 6.70 0.51 -0.73
CA ALA A 329 5.48 -0.22 -0.38
C ALA A 329 5.17 -1.35 -1.39
N VAL A 330 5.31 -1.07 -2.68
CA VAL A 330 5.14 -2.08 -3.75
C VAL A 330 6.21 -3.17 -3.64
N ALA A 331 7.46 -2.80 -3.32
CA ALA A 331 8.54 -3.75 -3.10
C ALA A 331 8.34 -4.60 -1.84
N GLN A 332 7.78 -4.03 -0.77
CA GLN A 332 7.39 -4.76 0.43
C GLN A 332 6.33 -5.82 0.11
N TYR A 333 5.31 -5.47 -0.69
CA TYR A 333 4.32 -6.43 -1.17
C TYR A 333 4.97 -7.55 -2.00
N LEU A 334 5.82 -7.20 -2.98
CA LEU A 334 6.53 -8.20 -3.79
C LEU A 334 7.37 -9.13 -2.93
N ALA A 335 8.05 -8.60 -1.91
CA ALA A 335 8.84 -9.37 -0.98
C ALA A 335 7.98 -10.39 -0.19
N LEU A 336 6.83 -9.95 0.32
CA LEU A 336 5.88 -10.83 1.01
C LEU A 336 5.34 -11.92 0.08
N GLU A 337 4.95 -11.56 -1.13
CA GLU A 337 4.41 -12.50 -2.11
C GLU A 337 5.44 -13.56 -2.53
N MET A 338 6.68 -13.16 -2.80
CA MET A 338 7.78 -14.10 -3.09
C MET A 338 8.11 -14.99 -1.88
N SER A 339 7.98 -14.48 -0.66
CA SER A 339 8.23 -15.25 0.58
C SER A 339 7.20 -16.35 0.82
N ARG A 340 5.93 -16.12 0.45
CA ARG A 340 4.84 -17.12 0.59
C ARG A 340 5.09 -18.39 -0.21
N GLY A 341 5.75 -18.27 -1.36
CA GLY A 341 6.08 -19.38 -2.25
C GLY A 341 7.44 -20.01 -2.01
N ASN A 342 8.21 -19.54 -1.03
CA ASN A 342 9.59 -19.97 -0.79
C ASN A 342 9.64 -21.25 0.07
N SER A 343 9.13 -22.38 -0.49
CA SER A 343 9.44 -23.72 0.03
C SER A 343 10.87 -24.13 -0.38
N ARG A 344 11.39 -25.27 0.12
CA ARG A 344 12.75 -25.81 -0.13
C ARG A 344 13.28 -25.76 -1.59
N ASP A 345 12.42 -25.54 -2.58
CA ASP A 345 12.74 -25.54 -4.02
C ASP A 345 12.97 -24.13 -4.62
N ASN A 346 12.93 -23.04 -3.83
CA ASN A 346 13.18 -21.65 -4.29
C ASN A 346 12.39 -21.22 -5.54
N LYS A 347 11.14 -21.70 -5.67
CA LYS A 347 10.31 -21.54 -6.90
C LYS A 347 10.04 -20.09 -7.29
N ALA A 348 9.94 -19.19 -6.31
CA ALA A 348 9.67 -17.78 -6.56
C ALA A 348 10.83 -17.11 -7.31
N VAL A 349 12.07 -17.35 -6.89
CA VAL A 349 13.27 -16.83 -7.57
C VAL A 349 13.36 -17.39 -8.99
N SER A 350 13.23 -18.70 -9.16
CA SER A 350 13.28 -19.32 -10.49
C SER A 350 12.21 -18.80 -11.45
N ARG A 351 11.06 -18.35 -10.93
CA ARG A 351 9.96 -17.81 -11.74
C ARG A 351 10.13 -16.33 -12.06
N TYR A 352 10.45 -15.51 -11.06
CA TYR A 352 10.39 -14.05 -11.14
C TYR A 352 11.76 -13.40 -11.32
N LEU A 353 12.82 -14.05 -10.86
CA LEU A 353 14.21 -13.59 -10.96
C LEU A 353 15.11 -14.70 -11.55
N PRO A 354 14.80 -15.28 -12.73
CA PRO A 354 15.55 -16.41 -13.28
C PRO A 354 17.03 -16.06 -13.54
N TRP A 355 17.35 -14.79 -13.77
CA TRP A 355 18.71 -14.27 -13.93
C TRP A 355 19.58 -14.44 -12.69
N LEU A 356 18.98 -14.60 -11.50
CA LEU A 356 19.72 -14.77 -10.25
C LEU A 356 20.35 -16.17 -10.13
N ASN A 357 19.77 -17.16 -10.82
CA ASN A 357 20.31 -18.53 -10.85
C ASN A 357 21.35 -18.75 -11.96
N ASN A 358 21.45 -17.81 -12.90
CA ASN A 358 22.37 -17.89 -14.03
C ASN A 358 23.38 -16.74 -13.91
N ALA A 359 24.48 -17.00 -13.22
CA ALA A 359 25.53 -15.99 -13.05
C ALA A 359 26.12 -15.56 -14.41
N PRO A 360 26.42 -14.27 -14.59
CA PRO A 360 27.08 -13.76 -15.79
C PRO A 360 28.44 -14.45 -15.99
N SER A 361 28.71 -14.93 -17.20
CA SER A 361 29.94 -15.67 -17.51
C SER A 361 31.10 -14.70 -17.71
N SER A 362 32.27 -15.00 -17.15
CA SER A 362 33.49 -14.20 -17.32
C SER A 362 33.93 -14.04 -18.79
N LEU A 363 33.44 -14.90 -19.69
CA LEU A 363 33.75 -14.88 -21.12
C LEU A 363 32.85 -13.93 -21.95
N GLN A 364 31.78 -13.39 -21.37
CA GLN A 364 30.77 -12.57 -22.08
C GLN A 364 30.64 -11.12 -21.56
N GLN A 365 31.58 -10.68 -20.73
CA GLN A 365 31.60 -9.35 -20.12
C GLN A 365 31.69 -8.24 -21.16
N GLY A 366 30.55 -7.58 -21.41
CA GLY A 366 30.43 -6.46 -22.34
C GLY A 366 29.42 -5.40 -21.89
N PRO A 367 29.29 -4.28 -22.63
CA PRO A 367 28.43 -3.15 -22.26
C PRO A 367 26.97 -3.52 -21.98
N LYS A 368 26.45 -4.51 -22.73
CA LYS A 368 25.08 -5.00 -22.57
C LYS A 368 24.90 -5.71 -21.22
N GLU A 369 25.77 -6.67 -20.90
CA GLU A 369 25.72 -7.43 -19.65
C GLU A 369 25.93 -6.51 -18.44
N PHE A 370 26.82 -5.51 -18.57
CA PHE A 370 26.98 -4.46 -17.55
C PHE A 370 25.66 -3.71 -17.30
N THR A 371 24.97 -3.26 -18.36
CA THR A 371 23.69 -2.57 -18.26
C THR A 371 22.62 -3.43 -17.59
N GLU A 372 22.55 -4.71 -17.97
CA GLU A 372 21.62 -5.69 -17.39
C GLU A 372 21.90 -5.91 -15.90
N CYS A 373 23.17 -6.05 -15.51
CA CYS A 373 23.57 -6.16 -14.10
C CYS A 373 23.18 -4.92 -13.27
N VAL A 374 23.30 -3.70 -13.83
CA VAL A 374 22.81 -2.48 -13.16
C VAL A 374 21.29 -2.57 -12.91
N GLY A 375 20.53 -3.03 -13.91
CA GLY A 375 19.09 -3.27 -13.77
C GLY A 375 18.76 -4.29 -12.67
N HIS A 376 19.46 -5.42 -12.67
CA HIS A 376 19.32 -6.47 -11.66
C HIS A 376 19.59 -5.97 -10.24
N MET A 377 20.68 -5.21 -10.04
CA MET A 377 21.03 -4.63 -8.74
C MET A 377 19.97 -3.70 -8.20
N ARG A 378 19.39 -2.86 -9.06
CA ARG A 378 18.36 -1.91 -8.67
C ARG A 378 17.09 -2.61 -8.23
N LEU A 379 16.61 -3.56 -9.03
CA LEU A 379 15.43 -4.37 -8.70
C LEU A 379 15.63 -5.14 -7.39
N LEU A 380 16.78 -5.80 -7.23
CA LEU A 380 17.11 -6.56 -6.03
C LEU A 380 17.25 -5.65 -4.80
N SER A 381 17.82 -4.46 -4.94
CA SER A 381 17.90 -3.47 -3.87
C SER A 381 16.52 -3.04 -3.39
N TRP A 382 15.58 -2.74 -4.30
CA TRP A 382 14.20 -2.41 -3.93
C TRP A 382 13.52 -3.58 -3.22
N LEU A 383 13.69 -4.81 -3.72
CA LEU A 383 13.11 -6.02 -3.13
C LEU A 383 13.61 -6.25 -1.69
N LEU A 384 14.92 -6.17 -1.48
CA LEU A 384 15.54 -6.34 -0.15
C LEU A 384 15.16 -5.20 0.80
N LEU A 385 15.11 -3.96 0.30
CA LEU A 385 14.63 -2.80 1.07
C LEU A 385 13.19 -3.02 1.56
N GLY A 386 12.29 -3.49 0.69
CA GLY A 386 10.91 -3.82 1.05
C GLY A 386 10.82 -4.93 2.11
N SER A 387 11.61 -6.00 1.94
CA SER A 387 11.69 -7.10 2.88
C SER A 387 12.20 -6.66 4.27
N LEU A 388 13.30 -5.90 4.31
CA LEU A 388 13.86 -5.32 5.54
C LEU A 388 12.90 -4.32 6.20
N THR A 389 12.17 -3.53 5.42
CA THR A 389 11.16 -2.60 5.93
C THR A 389 10.04 -3.36 6.61
N HIS A 390 9.56 -4.47 6.04
CA HIS A 390 8.62 -5.37 6.70
C HIS A 390 9.17 -5.92 8.02
N MET A 391 10.38 -6.48 8.00
CA MET A 391 11.00 -7.02 9.21
C MET A 391 11.12 -5.97 10.32
N ALA A 392 11.61 -4.77 10.01
CA ALA A 392 11.73 -3.67 10.96
C ALA A 392 10.38 -3.22 11.53
N LEU A 393 9.34 -3.12 10.70
CA LEU A 393 8.00 -2.74 11.14
C LEU A 393 7.34 -3.82 12.01
N MET A 394 7.56 -5.10 11.71
CA MET A 394 7.06 -6.20 12.53
C MET A 394 7.79 -6.28 13.88
N GLN A 395 9.11 -6.11 13.90
CA GLN A 395 9.90 -6.02 15.13
C GLN A 395 9.42 -4.87 16.02
N ARG A 396 9.26 -3.67 15.44
CA ARG A 396 8.71 -2.50 16.15
C ARG A 396 7.35 -2.80 16.78
N ARG A 397 6.44 -3.46 16.04
CA ARG A 397 5.11 -3.81 16.55
C ARG A 397 5.20 -4.76 17.75
N GLN A 398 6.16 -5.70 17.75
CA GLN A 398 6.39 -6.59 18.89
C GLN A 398 6.94 -5.83 20.10
N GLU A 399 7.90 -4.93 19.87
CA GLU A 399 8.48 -4.07 20.92
C GLU A 399 7.38 -3.21 21.59
N THR A 400 6.49 -2.58 20.81
CA THR A 400 5.44 -1.71 21.36
C THR A 400 4.31 -2.47 22.05
N HIS A 401 3.97 -3.70 21.63
CA HIS A 401 2.94 -4.52 22.27
C HIS A 401 3.44 -5.39 23.43
N SER A 402 4.75 -5.40 23.71
CA SER A 402 5.34 -6.12 24.85
C SER A 402 5.18 -5.42 26.21
N ILE A 403 4.54 -4.25 26.27
CA ILE A 403 4.11 -3.63 27.54
C ILE A 403 2.85 -4.38 28.02
N PRO A 404 2.88 -5.09 29.17
CA PRO A 404 1.76 -5.91 29.59
C PRO A 404 0.59 -5.04 30.06
N THR A 405 -0.47 -4.96 29.26
CA THR A 405 -1.81 -4.61 29.76
C THR A 405 -2.40 -5.84 30.47
N PRO A 406 -3.01 -5.71 31.67
CA PRO A 406 -3.63 -6.83 32.35
C PRO A 406 -4.82 -7.34 31.51
N LEU A 407 -4.76 -8.61 31.12
CA LEU A 407 -5.88 -9.31 30.47
C LEU A 407 -7.10 -9.36 31.42
N PRO A 408 -8.31 -9.01 30.97
CA PRO A 408 -9.52 -9.39 31.70
C PRO A 408 -9.75 -10.91 31.55
N GLN A 409 -9.99 -11.58 32.68
CA GLN A 409 -10.30 -13.00 32.77
C GLN A 409 -11.50 -13.36 31.88
N GLN A 410 -11.28 -14.21 30.87
CA GLN A 410 -12.35 -14.84 30.10
C GLN A 410 -12.82 -16.11 30.81
N ASN A 411 -14.08 -16.09 31.26
CA ASN A 411 -14.79 -17.28 31.72
C ASN A 411 -15.01 -18.25 30.54
N SER A 412 -14.61 -19.50 30.74
CA SER A 412 -14.85 -20.61 29.84
C SER A 412 -16.29 -21.13 29.96
N GLN A 413 -17.02 -21.21 28.85
CA GLN A 413 -18.05 -22.22 28.58
C GLN A 413 -18.29 -22.31 27.06
N GLY A 414 -18.15 -23.51 26.49
CA GLY A 414 -18.02 -23.74 25.05
C GLY A 414 -19.31 -24.10 24.30
N THR A 415 -19.19 -24.28 22.97
CA THR A 415 -19.91 -25.28 22.13
C THR A 415 -19.47 -25.21 20.65
N GLY A 416 -19.20 -26.37 20.01
CA GLY A 416 -19.45 -26.64 18.58
C GLY A 416 -18.23 -26.69 17.62
N PRO A 417 -18.07 -27.74 16.78
CA PRO A 417 -16.95 -27.85 15.82
C PRO A 417 -17.28 -27.07 14.54
N ALA A 418 -16.61 -25.93 14.34
CA ALA A 418 -16.69 -25.17 13.10
C ALA A 418 -15.67 -25.69 12.08
N ALA A 419 -16.15 -25.95 10.86
CA ALA A 419 -15.39 -26.48 9.74
C ALA A 419 -14.12 -25.66 9.43
N SER A 420 -13.05 -26.40 9.17
CA SER A 420 -11.69 -25.96 8.88
C SER A 420 -11.60 -25.12 7.60
N VAL A 421 -11.39 -23.81 7.76
CA VAL A 421 -10.54 -23.00 6.88
C VAL A 421 -9.69 -22.09 7.78
N HIS A 422 -8.62 -22.64 8.34
CA HIS A 422 -7.63 -21.91 9.12
C HIS A 422 -6.81 -20.99 8.20
N TYR A 423 -7.29 -19.77 7.97
CA TYR A 423 -6.40 -18.63 7.70
C TYR A 423 -6.01 -18.02 9.05
N GLN A 424 -5.26 -18.77 9.86
CA GLN A 424 -4.61 -18.19 11.03
C GLN A 424 -3.40 -17.39 10.55
N HIS A 425 -3.50 -16.07 10.60
CA HIS A 425 -2.36 -15.16 10.66
C HIS A 425 -1.59 -15.39 11.98
N GLN A 426 -0.93 -16.54 12.12
CA GLN A 426 0.28 -16.58 12.94
C GLN A 426 1.31 -15.75 12.19
N GLY A 427 1.76 -14.66 12.82
CA GLY A 427 2.53 -13.59 12.20
C GLY A 427 3.62 -14.09 11.26
N VAL A 428 3.52 -13.71 9.99
CA VAL A 428 4.63 -13.81 9.06
C VAL A 428 5.63 -12.72 9.43
N THR A 429 6.38 -12.95 10.50
CA THR A 429 7.51 -12.10 10.91
C THR A 429 8.70 -12.22 9.95
N TYR A 430 8.64 -13.20 9.04
CA TYR A 430 9.72 -13.57 8.13
C TYR A 430 9.34 -13.25 6.69
N SER A 431 9.92 -12.18 6.14
CA SER A 431 9.97 -11.95 4.70
C SER A 431 11.33 -12.44 4.21
N GLN A 432 11.35 -13.53 3.44
CA GLN A 432 12.56 -14.08 2.82
C GLN A 432 12.34 -14.30 1.31
N PRO A 433 12.30 -13.22 0.50
CA PRO A 433 12.06 -13.32 -0.93
C PRO A 433 13.26 -13.89 -1.70
N VAL A 434 14.46 -13.75 -1.16
CA VAL A 434 15.72 -14.17 -1.78
C VAL A 434 16.43 -15.15 -0.83
N PRO A 435 16.71 -16.38 -1.27
CA PRO A 435 17.36 -17.39 -0.46
C PRO A 435 18.85 -17.08 -0.29
N GLN A 436 19.44 -17.46 0.85
CA GLN A 436 20.86 -17.22 1.13
C GLN A 436 21.78 -17.95 0.13
N GLU A 437 21.32 -19.04 -0.49
CA GLU A 437 22.03 -19.79 -1.52
C GLU A 437 22.32 -18.93 -2.78
N ALA A 438 21.57 -17.85 -2.99
CA ALA A 438 21.83 -16.90 -4.08
C ALA A 438 23.06 -16.02 -3.84
N SER A 439 23.64 -16.02 -2.64
CA SER A 439 24.73 -15.11 -2.23
C SER A 439 25.92 -15.09 -3.21
N CYS A 440 26.36 -16.27 -3.66
CA CYS A 440 27.46 -16.39 -4.62
C CYS A 440 27.12 -15.75 -5.96
N HIS A 441 25.90 -15.96 -6.48
CA HIS A 441 25.50 -15.37 -7.75
C HIS A 441 25.33 -13.85 -7.62
N ILE A 442 24.80 -13.34 -6.51
CA ILE A 442 24.73 -11.89 -6.24
C ILE A 442 26.13 -11.28 -6.29
N ALA A 443 27.12 -11.92 -5.68
CA ALA A 443 28.52 -11.49 -5.75
C ALA A 443 29.07 -11.49 -7.19
N ASP A 444 28.73 -12.49 -8.00
CA ASP A 444 29.17 -12.57 -9.40
C ASP A 444 28.58 -11.40 -10.24
N HIS A 445 27.31 -11.04 -10.04
CA HIS A 445 26.70 -9.85 -10.66
C HIS A 445 27.37 -8.54 -10.21
N ILE A 446 27.72 -8.42 -8.91
CA ILE A 446 28.49 -7.27 -8.39
C ILE A 446 29.87 -7.19 -9.02
N GLN A 447 30.54 -8.32 -9.20
CA GLN A 447 31.86 -8.39 -9.79
C GLN A 447 31.87 -7.88 -11.23
N VAL A 448 30.83 -8.13 -12.04
CA VAL A 448 30.71 -7.56 -13.40
C VAL A 448 30.69 -6.04 -13.36
N ILE A 449 29.97 -5.44 -12.41
CA ILE A 449 29.93 -3.98 -12.25
C ILE A 449 31.31 -3.45 -11.86
N PHE A 450 31.96 -4.04 -10.88
CA PHE A 450 33.30 -3.58 -10.48
C PHE A 450 34.33 -3.77 -11.60
N ALA A 451 34.33 -4.90 -12.31
CA ALA A 451 35.24 -5.12 -13.42
C ALA A 451 35.02 -4.13 -14.58
N GLY A 452 33.77 -3.85 -14.93
CA GLY A 452 33.43 -2.98 -16.07
C GLY A 452 33.36 -1.48 -15.75
N PHE A 453 33.38 -1.07 -14.48
CA PHE A 453 33.05 0.31 -14.10
C PHE A 453 33.97 1.37 -14.74
N ALA A 454 35.28 1.13 -14.75
CA ALA A 454 36.25 2.11 -15.27
C ALA A 454 36.01 2.43 -16.76
N GLU A 455 35.53 1.46 -17.53
CA GLU A 455 35.24 1.59 -18.95
C GLU A 455 33.82 2.11 -19.20
N GLN A 456 32.82 1.54 -18.52
CA GLN A 456 31.41 1.76 -18.84
C GLN A 456 30.82 3.02 -18.18
N SER A 457 31.37 3.49 -17.06
CA SER A 457 30.81 4.60 -16.26
C SER A 457 30.62 5.92 -17.01
N LYS A 458 31.39 6.16 -18.08
CA LYS A 458 31.37 7.40 -18.86
C LYS A 458 30.28 7.45 -19.93
N THR A 459 29.59 6.35 -20.16
CA THR A 459 28.65 6.20 -21.29
C THR A 459 27.26 6.78 -20.99
N SER A 460 26.83 6.78 -19.73
CA SER A 460 25.54 7.36 -19.31
C SER A 460 25.53 7.66 -17.81
N VAL A 461 24.62 8.53 -17.36
CA VAL A 461 24.43 8.80 -15.92
C VAL A 461 23.94 7.55 -15.17
N LEU A 462 23.17 6.67 -15.83
CA LEU A 462 22.81 5.36 -15.28
C LEU A 462 24.06 4.54 -14.98
N HIS A 463 25.00 4.45 -15.92
CA HIS A 463 26.26 3.73 -15.72
C HIS A 463 27.19 4.43 -14.73
N MET A 464 27.19 5.76 -14.66
CA MET A 464 27.90 6.50 -13.62
C MET A 464 27.40 6.14 -12.22
N SER A 465 26.09 5.93 -12.06
CA SER A 465 25.47 5.53 -10.79
C SER A 465 25.59 4.04 -10.43
N SER A 466 26.21 3.22 -11.29
CA SER A 466 26.31 1.76 -11.08
C SER A 466 27.06 1.37 -9.80
N LEU A 467 28.13 2.10 -9.42
CA LEU A 467 28.80 1.87 -8.14
C LEU A 467 27.87 2.11 -6.95
N PHE A 468 27.05 3.17 -6.99
CA PHE A 468 26.09 3.43 -5.94
C PHE A 468 25.14 2.23 -5.76
N HIS A 469 24.61 1.67 -6.85
CA HIS A 469 23.75 0.50 -6.79
C HIS A 469 24.47 -0.76 -6.30
N ALA A 470 25.73 -0.98 -6.71
CA ALA A 470 26.54 -2.10 -6.25
C ALA A 470 26.79 -2.04 -4.74
N PHE A 471 27.26 -0.90 -4.22
CA PHE A 471 27.50 -0.72 -2.80
C PHE A 471 26.20 -0.73 -1.98
N THR A 472 25.11 -0.18 -2.52
CA THR A 472 23.78 -0.24 -1.87
C THR A 472 23.29 -1.68 -1.74
N LEU A 473 23.47 -2.49 -2.78
CA LEU A 473 23.11 -3.91 -2.73
C LEU A 473 23.98 -4.67 -1.71
N CYS A 474 25.28 -4.39 -1.63
CA CYS A 474 26.15 -4.97 -0.60
C CYS A 474 25.68 -4.62 0.81
N GLN A 475 25.27 -3.37 1.05
CA GLN A 475 24.71 -2.92 2.33
C GLN A 475 23.42 -3.71 2.65
N LEU A 476 22.45 -3.69 1.73
CA LEU A 476 21.16 -4.34 1.92
C LEU A 476 21.29 -5.86 2.09
N TRP A 477 22.13 -6.52 1.30
CA TRP A 477 22.36 -7.97 1.39
C TRP A 477 22.99 -8.35 2.74
N THR A 478 23.97 -7.56 3.19
CA THR A 478 24.59 -7.76 4.51
C THR A 478 23.57 -7.66 5.63
N VAL A 479 22.82 -6.55 5.67
CA VAL A 479 21.79 -6.33 6.71
C VAL A 479 20.68 -7.38 6.61
N TYR A 480 20.27 -7.76 5.40
CA TYR A 480 19.25 -8.81 5.17
C TYR A 480 19.66 -10.16 5.75
N LEU A 481 20.87 -10.65 5.44
CA LEU A 481 21.37 -11.91 6.01
C LEU A 481 21.60 -11.82 7.51
N GLU A 482 22.05 -10.67 8.03
CA GLU A 482 22.19 -10.47 9.48
C GLU A 482 20.83 -10.50 10.18
N GLN A 483 19.79 -9.83 9.65
CA GLN A 483 18.44 -9.91 10.19
C GLN A 483 17.88 -11.33 10.12
N MET A 484 18.17 -12.08 9.05
CA MET A 484 17.80 -13.50 8.96
C MET A 484 18.50 -14.31 10.06
N ALA A 485 19.80 -14.14 10.24
CA ALA A 485 20.59 -14.86 11.23
C ALA A 485 20.05 -14.63 12.66
N HIS A 486 19.75 -13.38 13.02
CA HIS A 486 19.21 -13.00 14.33
C HIS A 486 17.84 -13.60 14.64
N ASN A 487 17.04 -13.90 13.61
CA ASN A 487 15.72 -14.46 13.79
C ASN A 487 15.71 -16.00 13.66
N THR A 488 16.86 -16.65 13.57
CA THR A 488 16.99 -18.12 13.47
C THR A 488 17.64 -18.73 14.71
N ASN A 489 17.47 -20.03 14.93
CA ASN A 489 18.12 -20.73 16.04
C ASN A 489 19.66 -20.69 15.89
N SER A 490 20.39 -20.74 17.01
CA SER A 490 21.85 -20.56 17.09
C SER A 490 22.70 -21.37 16.10
N ASN A 491 22.28 -22.58 15.71
CA ASN A 491 23.00 -23.41 14.73
C ASN A 491 22.85 -22.90 13.29
N ALA A 492 21.72 -22.27 12.95
CA ALA A 492 21.46 -21.69 11.63
C ALA A 492 22.14 -20.32 11.49
N GLU A 493 22.23 -19.57 12.59
CA GLU A 493 22.92 -18.26 12.66
C GLU A 493 24.37 -18.35 12.16
N GLY A 494 25.13 -19.34 12.64
CA GLY A 494 26.52 -19.56 12.22
C GLY A 494 26.66 -19.91 10.73
N SER A 495 25.69 -20.65 10.16
CA SER A 495 25.66 -20.99 8.73
C SER A 495 25.40 -19.76 7.86
N THR A 496 24.38 -18.97 8.21
CA THR A 496 24.04 -17.74 7.48
C THR A 496 25.18 -16.71 7.53
N LEU A 497 25.83 -16.55 8.68
CA LEU A 497 27.03 -15.71 8.80
C LEU A 497 28.20 -16.25 7.96
N GLY A 498 28.38 -17.57 7.87
CA GLY A 498 29.35 -18.20 6.98
C GLY A 498 29.15 -17.80 5.52
N VAL A 499 27.92 -17.93 5.01
CA VAL A 499 27.53 -17.51 3.65
C VAL A 499 27.79 -16.01 3.42
N LEU A 500 27.56 -15.18 4.43
CA LEU A 500 27.84 -13.75 4.37
C LEU A 500 29.35 -13.44 4.31
N PHE A 501 30.20 -14.19 5.02
CA PHE A 501 31.66 -14.03 4.89
C PHE A 501 32.19 -14.53 3.56
N GLU A 502 31.63 -15.61 3.00
CA GLU A 502 31.96 -16.07 1.64
C GLU A 502 31.63 -15.02 0.58
N PHE A 503 30.47 -14.34 0.72
CA PHE A 503 30.11 -13.20 -0.11
C PHE A 503 31.19 -12.11 -0.08
N TRP A 504 31.59 -11.67 1.13
CA TRP A 504 32.60 -10.64 1.27
C TRP A 504 33.99 -11.09 0.84
N ALA A 505 34.32 -12.39 0.92
CA ALA A 505 35.56 -12.94 0.40
C ALA A 505 35.64 -12.84 -1.14
N LYS A 506 34.50 -12.90 -1.84
CA LYS A 506 34.43 -12.63 -3.30
C LYS A 506 34.42 -11.15 -3.63
N VAL A 507 33.64 -10.35 -2.90
CA VAL A 507 33.40 -8.93 -3.23
C VAL A 507 34.59 -8.04 -2.86
N THR A 508 35.25 -8.31 -1.73
CA THR A 508 36.35 -7.48 -1.23
C THR A 508 37.49 -7.37 -2.25
N PRO A 509 38.05 -8.46 -2.81
CA PRO A 509 39.12 -8.38 -3.81
C PRO A 509 38.78 -7.50 -5.01
N CYS A 510 37.52 -7.51 -5.47
CA CYS A 510 37.07 -6.67 -6.59
C CYS A 510 37.11 -5.17 -6.25
N ILE A 511 36.70 -4.79 -5.03
CA ILE A 511 36.81 -3.41 -4.54
C ILE A 511 38.28 -3.00 -4.46
N LEU A 512 39.14 -3.87 -3.91
CA LEU A 512 40.57 -3.62 -3.80
C LEU A 512 41.23 -3.43 -5.18
N GLN A 513 40.86 -4.29 -6.14
CA GLN A 513 41.33 -4.19 -7.52
C GLN A 513 40.93 -2.85 -8.13
N LEU A 514 39.68 -2.42 -7.95
CA LEU A 514 39.17 -1.14 -8.45
C LEU A 514 39.92 0.06 -7.86
N VAL A 515 40.24 0.02 -6.56
CA VAL A 515 41.06 1.04 -5.89
C VAL A 515 42.50 1.03 -6.41
N SER A 516 43.06 -0.16 -6.67
CA SER A 516 44.44 -0.31 -7.13
C SER A 516 44.69 0.15 -8.58
N HIS A 517 43.74 -0.06 -9.50
CA HIS A 517 43.80 0.43 -10.89
C HIS A 517 43.79 1.95 -10.99
N ALA A 518 43.40 2.62 -9.92
CA ALA A 518 43.33 4.07 -9.83
C ALA A 518 44.69 4.73 -9.48
N LYS A 519 45.78 3.95 -9.38
CA LYS A 519 47.13 4.48 -9.14
C LYS A 519 47.67 5.23 -10.37
N PRO A 520 48.33 6.39 -10.18
CA PRO A 520 49.17 6.95 -11.22
C PRO A 520 50.44 6.07 -11.36
N THR A 521 50.67 5.51 -12.55
CA THR A 521 51.98 4.96 -12.92
C THR A 521 52.94 6.14 -13.07
N VAL A 522 53.62 6.49 -11.98
CA VAL A 522 54.70 7.48 -12.02
C VAL A 522 55.98 6.76 -12.43
N ASN A 523 56.23 6.67 -13.75
CA ASN A 523 57.59 6.42 -14.22
C ASN A 523 58.39 7.69 -13.94
N LYS A 524 59.21 7.68 -12.87
CA LYS A 524 60.02 8.83 -12.46
C LYS A 524 61.11 9.22 -13.48
N ASP A 525 61.37 8.37 -14.47
CA ASP A 525 62.49 8.52 -15.41
C ASP A 525 62.09 8.98 -16.82
N GLN A 526 60.83 9.35 -17.07
CA GLN A 526 60.38 9.90 -18.36
C GLN A 526 59.69 11.27 -18.21
N PRO A 527 59.93 12.23 -19.13
CA PRO A 527 59.21 13.50 -19.14
C PRO A 527 57.73 13.23 -19.39
N GLN A 528 56.89 13.67 -18.44
CA GLN A 528 55.44 13.49 -18.48
C GLN A 528 54.85 14.19 -19.71
N THR A 529 54.13 13.45 -20.54
CA THR A 529 53.40 14.02 -21.68
C THR A 529 52.05 14.60 -21.22
N PRO A 530 51.43 15.51 -21.99
CA PRO A 530 50.09 16.03 -21.68
C PRO A 530 49.01 14.93 -21.55
N LEU A 531 49.17 13.81 -22.27
CA LEU A 531 48.31 12.62 -22.16
C LEU A 531 48.47 11.91 -20.82
N ASP A 532 49.70 11.84 -20.29
CA ASP A 532 49.98 11.22 -18.99
C ASP A 532 49.31 12.00 -17.86
N PHE A 533 49.33 13.33 -17.94
CA PHE A 533 48.68 14.20 -16.95
C PHE A 533 47.16 14.04 -16.94
N GLN A 534 46.52 13.95 -18.12
CA GLN A 534 45.08 13.70 -18.21
C GLN A 534 44.69 12.31 -17.69
N THR A 535 45.49 11.29 -18.00
CA THR A 535 45.26 9.90 -17.56
C THR A 535 45.41 9.78 -16.04
N GLN A 536 46.44 10.40 -15.45
CA GLN A 536 46.63 10.44 -14.00
C GLN A 536 45.49 11.18 -13.28
N SER A 537 45.00 12.30 -13.84
CA SER A 537 43.86 13.04 -13.28
C SER A 537 42.57 12.20 -13.29
N ALA A 538 42.33 11.45 -14.38
CA ALA A 538 41.16 10.57 -14.48
C ALA A 538 41.22 9.40 -13.49
N ASN A 539 42.39 8.77 -13.34
CA ASN A 539 42.59 7.68 -12.37
C ASN A 539 42.44 8.17 -10.92
N SER A 540 42.94 9.36 -10.59
CA SER A 540 42.75 9.97 -9.27
C SER A 540 41.27 10.19 -8.94
N LYS A 541 40.47 10.69 -9.90
CA LYS A 541 39.02 10.91 -9.72
C LYS A 541 38.25 9.60 -9.52
N LEU A 542 38.63 8.56 -10.26
CA LEU A 542 38.06 7.22 -10.10
C LEU A 542 38.35 6.67 -8.70
N SER A 543 39.60 6.79 -8.23
CA SER A 543 40.01 6.37 -6.89
C SER A 543 39.17 7.01 -5.79
N GLU A 544 39.00 8.33 -5.88
CA GLU A 544 38.24 9.12 -4.91
C GLU A 544 36.76 8.72 -4.88
N MET A 545 36.15 8.48 -6.04
CA MET A 545 34.76 8.04 -6.15
C MET A 545 34.54 6.66 -5.50
N VAL A 546 35.45 5.71 -5.76
CA VAL A 546 35.37 4.36 -5.18
C VAL A 546 35.54 4.43 -3.66
N ASN A 547 36.52 5.18 -3.19
CA ASN A 547 36.75 5.39 -1.75
C ASN A 547 35.56 6.04 -1.07
N LEU A 548 34.90 7.01 -1.71
CA LEU A 548 33.69 7.65 -1.19
C LEU A 548 32.55 6.64 -1.01
N HIS A 549 32.29 5.80 -2.01
CA HIS A 549 31.25 4.77 -1.92
C HIS A 549 31.60 3.68 -0.91
N PHE A 550 32.87 3.27 -0.86
CA PHE A 550 33.32 2.25 0.08
C PHE A 550 33.22 2.76 1.53
N LEU A 551 33.61 4.00 1.79
CA LEU A 551 33.43 4.63 3.10
C LEU A 551 31.95 4.78 3.47
N SER A 552 31.09 5.13 2.50
CA SER A 552 29.64 5.22 2.73
C SER A 552 29.03 3.86 3.05
N LEU A 553 29.56 2.76 2.51
CA LEU A 553 29.24 1.39 2.96
C LEU A 553 29.66 1.18 4.41
N LEU A 554 30.88 1.55 4.80
CA LEU A 554 31.34 1.36 6.19
C LEU A 554 30.47 2.13 7.19
N GLU A 555 30.10 3.37 6.86
CA GLU A 555 29.16 4.17 7.66
C GLU A 555 27.78 3.52 7.73
N ALA A 556 27.26 2.99 6.62
CA ALA A 556 25.99 2.26 6.64
C ALA A 556 26.04 1.01 7.52
N LEU A 557 27.12 0.23 7.44
CA LEU A 557 27.32 -0.94 8.29
C LEU A 557 27.47 -0.56 9.78
N LYS A 558 28.06 0.60 10.05
CA LYS A 558 28.14 1.18 11.41
C LYS A 558 26.74 1.57 11.91
N ASP A 559 25.98 2.31 11.11
CA ASP A 559 24.62 2.77 11.44
C ASP A 559 23.66 1.60 11.71
N THR A 560 23.89 0.44 11.09
CA THR A 560 23.08 -0.78 11.30
C THR A 560 23.69 -1.76 12.30
N ASN A 561 24.79 -1.39 12.97
CA ASN A 561 25.53 -2.23 13.93
C ASN A 561 25.92 -3.61 13.38
N SER A 562 26.47 -3.64 12.17
CA SER A 562 26.81 -4.86 11.46
C SER A 562 28.01 -5.58 12.08
N THR A 563 27.88 -6.91 12.23
CA THR A 563 28.94 -7.79 12.70
C THR A 563 30.08 -7.89 11.68
N VAL A 564 29.77 -7.73 10.39
CA VAL A 564 30.75 -7.73 9.30
C VAL A 564 31.74 -6.59 9.46
N LEU A 565 31.25 -5.39 9.86
CA LEU A 565 32.13 -4.24 10.07
C LEU A 565 33.18 -4.56 11.13
N GLY A 566 32.78 -5.07 12.30
CA GLY A 566 33.73 -5.39 13.38
C GLY A 566 34.81 -6.39 12.97
N LYS A 567 34.46 -7.39 12.15
CA LYS A 567 35.40 -8.45 11.72
C LYS A 567 36.27 -8.07 10.53
N LEU A 568 35.77 -7.28 9.58
CA LEU A 568 36.48 -6.95 8.34
C LEU A 568 37.15 -5.56 8.37
N LEU A 569 36.75 -4.65 9.28
CA LEU A 569 37.36 -3.33 9.42
C LEU A 569 38.89 -3.36 9.60
N PRO A 570 39.50 -4.26 10.40
CA PRO A 570 40.96 -4.34 10.51
C PRO A 570 41.67 -4.62 9.17
N MET A 571 40.99 -5.27 8.23
CA MET A 571 41.50 -5.58 6.90
C MET A 571 41.20 -4.47 5.88
N TRP A 572 39.99 -3.89 5.91
CA TRP A 572 39.59 -2.82 5.01
C TRP A 572 40.22 -1.46 5.32
N SER A 573 40.47 -1.19 6.60
CA SER A 573 40.94 0.12 7.04
C SER A 573 42.36 0.46 6.58
N PRO A 574 43.35 -0.46 6.66
CA PRO A 574 44.68 -0.21 6.12
C PRO A 574 44.66 0.03 4.62
N VAL A 575 43.80 -0.67 3.86
CA VAL A 575 43.69 -0.51 2.40
C VAL A 575 43.31 0.93 2.05
N LEU A 576 42.25 1.45 2.67
CA LEU A 576 41.77 2.81 2.44
C LEU A 576 42.87 3.85 2.71
N SER A 577 43.68 3.67 3.76
CA SER A 577 44.74 4.60 4.12
C SER A 577 46.08 4.39 3.40
N SER A 578 46.40 3.18 2.94
CA SER A 578 47.73 2.84 2.39
C SER A 578 47.78 2.83 0.87
N GLN A 579 46.65 2.55 0.20
CA GLN A 579 46.63 2.44 -1.26
C GLN A 579 46.31 3.75 -1.97
N THR A 580 45.80 4.76 -1.24
CA THR A 580 45.28 6.02 -1.81
C THR A 580 45.53 7.23 -0.89
N GLN A 581 45.88 8.38 -1.46
CA GLN A 581 45.83 9.65 -0.73
C GLN A 581 44.38 10.08 -0.56
N LEU A 582 43.76 9.70 0.55
CA LEU A 582 42.41 10.14 0.92
C LEU A 582 42.44 11.65 1.26
N SER A 583 41.40 12.39 0.88
CA SER A 583 41.23 13.77 1.33
C SER A 583 41.03 13.85 2.86
N ASP A 584 41.32 15.02 3.45
CA ASP A 584 41.17 15.22 4.91
C ASP A 584 39.75 14.91 5.39
N THR A 585 38.75 15.29 4.60
CA THR A 585 37.34 15.00 4.88
C THR A 585 37.05 13.49 4.93
N LEU A 586 37.62 12.70 4.01
CA LEU A 586 37.47 11.25 4.01
C LEU A 586 38.23 10.59 5.16
N HIS A 587 39.40 11.13 5.53
CA HIS A 587 40.14 10.68 6.71
C HIS A 587 39.33 10.85 8.00
N VAL A 588 38.72 12.01 8.22
CA VAL A 588 37.89 12.27 9.43
C VAL A 588 36.70 11.31 9.49
N ARG A 589 36.01 11.11 8.36
CA ARG A 589 34.88 10.16 8.28
C ARG A 589 35.32 8.72 8.54
N LEU A 590 36.47 8.29 8.00
CA LEU A 590 37.04 6.97 8.27
C LEU A 590 37.44 6.83 9.75
N GLN A 591 38.01 7.87 10.34
CA GLN A 591 38.36 7.90 11.76
C GLN A 591 37.12 7.74 12.64
N ASN A 592 36.01 8.41 12.31
CA ASN A 592 34.73 8.22 12.99
C ASN A 592 34.19 6.79 12.92
N VAL A 593 34.53 6.02 11.88
CA VAL A 593 34.19 4.59 11.79
C VAL A 593 35.14 3.75 12.65
N ARG A 594 36.43 4.08 12.68
CA ARG A 594 37.45 3.39 13.51
C ARG A 594 37.19 3.55 15.00
N ASP A 595 36.81 4.75 15.41
CA ASP A 595 36.59 5.09 16.82
C ASP A 595 35.21 4.67 17.32
N TYR A 596 34.46 3.91 16.51
CA TYR A 596 33.14 3.43 16.90
C TYR A 596 33.24 2.41 18.03
N ALA A 597 32.76 2.80 19.20
CA ALA A 597 32.46 1.92 20.32
C ALA A 597 30.93 1.78 20.43
N PRO A 598 30.35 0.58 20.23
CA PRO A 598 28.91 0.38 20.35
C PRO A 598 28.45 0.54 21.80
N ASP A 599 27.45 1.39 22.05
CA ASP A 599 26.72 1.42 23.32
C ASP A 599 25.68 0.29 23.33
N TYR A 600 25.95 -0.74 24.13
CA TYR A 600 25.15 -1.97 24.13
C TYR A 600 23.74 -1.76 24.69
N GLU A 601 23.53 -0.82 25.63
CA GLU A 601 22.23 -0.60 26.28
C GLU A 601 21.28 0.20 25.38
N GLU A 602 21.79 1.27 24.74
CA GLU A 602 20.99 2.09 23.82
C GLU A 602 20.58 1.28 22.56
N GLN A 603 21.46 0.39 22.09
CA GLN A 603 21.24 -0.42 20.89
C GLN A 603 20.19 -1.52 21.05
N GLN A 604 20.06 -2.12 22.24
CA GLN A 604 19.01 -3.11 22.48
C GLN A 604 17.62 -2.47 22.55
N THR A 605 17.54 -1.21 22.99
CA THR A 605 16.26 -0.55 23.28
C THR A 605 15.57 -0.03 22.01
N TYR A 606 16.31 0.38 20.97
CA TYR A 606 15.77 1.04 19.77
C TYR A 606 16.19 0.40 18.44
N LYS A 607 16.54 -0.89 18.43
CA LYS A 607 17.09 -1.58 17.25
C LYS A 607 16.19 -1.48 16.00
N SER A 608 14.88 -1.73 16.15
CA SER A 608 13.92 -1.66 15.04
C SER A 608 13.74 -0.24 14.49
N GLU A 609 13.82 0.77 15.36
CA GLU A 609 13.67 2.17 14.99
C GLU A 609 14.90 2.70 14.24
N ALA A 610 16.10 2.35 14.72
CA ALA A 610 17.36 2.68 14.04
C ALA A 610 17.38 2.06 12.63
N LEU A 611 17.02 0.78 12.51
CA LEU A 611 16.93 0.10 11.22
C LEU A 611 15.92 0.79 10.29
N LEU A 612 14.71 1.13 10.78
CA LEU A 612 13.72 1.81 9.93
C LEU A 612 14.20 3.20 9.49
N LYS A 613 14.85 3.97 10.38
CA LYS A 613 15.43 5.28 10.02
C LYS A 613 16.49 5.14 8.94
N TRP A 614 17.36 4.13 9.04
CA TRP A 614 18.36 3.83 8.02
C TRP A 614 17.70 3.46 6.68
N LEU A 615 16.71 2.57 6.69
CA LEU A 615 15.95 2.17 5.50
C LEU A 615 15.24 3.34 4.83
N GLN A 616 14.62 4.24 5.59
CA GLN A 616 13.96 5.45 5.07
C GLN A 616 14.96 6.41 4.42
N ARG A 617 16.13 6.62 5.03
CA ARG A 617 17.21 7.43 4.44
C ARG A 617 17.73 6.79 3.16
N LEU A 618 17.90 5.45 3.15
CA LEU A 618 18.38 4.72 1.98
C LEU A 618 17.34 4.76 0.85
N GLN A 619 16.06 4.53 1.15
CA GLN A 619 14.94 4.67 0.22
C GLN A 619 14.95 6.04 -0.46
N PHE A 620 15.10 7.11 0.32
CA PHE A 620 15.17 8.47 -0.20
C PHE A 620 16.37 8.65 -1.13
N LYS A 621 17.57 8.20 -0.72
CA LYS A 621 18.78 8.26 -1.55
C LYS A 621 18.62 7.48 -2.87
N MET A 622 18.12 6.25 -2.80
CA MET A 622 17.83 5.43 -3.98
C MET A 622 16.87 6.14 -4.94
N GLY A 623 15.81 6.75 -4.40
CA GLY A 623 14.86 7.51 -5.20
C GLY A 623 15.48 8.73 -5.88
N GLN A 624 16.34 9.48 -5.18
CA GLN A 624 17.04 10.64 -5.74
C GLN A 624 18.00 10.25 -6.87
N ILE A 625 18.78 9.18 -6.69
CA ILE A 625 19.70 8.69 -7.72
C ILE A 625 18.96 8.22 -8.97
N GLU A 626 17.85 7.47 -8.82
CA GLU A 626 17.03 7.05 -9.96
C GLU A 626 16.41 8.25 -10.70
N LEU A 627 15.91 9.24 -9.95
CA LEU A 627 15.34 10.45 -10.54
C LEU A 627 16.40 11.23 -11.33
N GLN A 628 17.60 11.42 -10.76
CA GLN A 628 18.72 12.08 -11.43
C GLN A 628 19.15 11.33 -12.70
N ALA A 629 19.28 10.01 -12.62
CA ALA A 629 19.61 9.17 -13.79
C ALA A 629 18.53 9.28 -14.88
N SER A 630 17.26 9.22 -14.50
CA SER A 630 16.13 9.38 -15.42
C SER A 630 16.11 10.74 -16.11
N THR A 631 16.28 11.84 -15.36
CA THR A 631 16.27 13.19 -15.90
C THR A 631 17.43 13.40 -16.86
N ALA A 632 18.64 12.93 -16.52
CA ALA A 632 19.79 13.05 -17.39
C ALA A 632 19.60 12.31 -18.73
N THR A 633 19.04 11.09 -18.72
CA THR A 633 18.78 10.33 -19.95
C THR A 633 17.84 11.05 -20.93
N GLN A 634 16.92 11.89 -20.44
CA GLN A 634 16.02 12.69 -21.30
C GLN A 634 16.75 13.81 -22.05
N PHE A 635 17.86 14.33 -21.53
CA PHE A 635 18.63 15.40 -22.17
C PHE A 635 19.63 14.90 -23.22
N TYR A 636 20.09 13.64 -23.10
CA TYR A 636 21.08 13.03 -24.00
C TYR A 636 20.47 12.19 -25.12
N SER A 637 19.14 12.12 -25.22
CA SER A 637 18.41 11.37 -26.25
C SER A 637 17.90 12.23 -27.43
N ILE A 638 18.45 13.44 -27.61
CA ILE A 638 18.17 14.36 -28.73
C ILE A 638 19.27 14.26 -29.78
#